data_AF-A0A847FDV3-F1
#
_entry.id   AF-A0A847FDV3-F1
#
_cell.length_a   1.000
_cell.length_b   1.000
_cell.length_c   1.000
_cell.angle_alpha   90.00
_cell.angle_beta   90.00
_cell.angle_gamma   90.00
#
_symmetry.space_group_name_H-M   'P 1'
#
loop_
_entity.id
_entity.type
_entity.pdbx_description
1 polymer ?
#
loop_
_entity_poly.entity_id
_entity_poly.type
_entity_poly.pdbx_seq_one_letter_code
_entity_poly.pdbx_strand_id
1 'polypeptide(L)'
;MRKKLLSYLLVVSMVLSLITALPITAHADDSYDAVIDVVNGTGTGDGWTYESGEIWINESGSYFISGDGIQTSNRIQVKAGITAAVTLDDVNINTVLPFNCGDNSNVTVVLVDNSENIFSGGGAHAGLRVAPTATLTITTAGQSIGNGSLSAQGGEDNSSNWASAGIGGSQLEQSGTIVINGGTVYAKGGNGRPSGTWTGPGGAGIGGASGRACGDITINGGNVTAFGGDVNPEGAGIGGGSSDPSTYIGKITINGGRVRAYSGQTGTSGTGIGFCSAIAIADAADVNAYSSGNYPAIYGTTDTTGHSAFLLNFMLDASVSQDTDITITQKDDSGDNFQLMLPNGYKNLAATVGTSNNYTGDLSDGSKKIVALSDEGTEFPGIWDSSGTALSSYSVKLKANPVCMINSTEYETLDSALANVTFGQTIKLLTDITHNSRIKIDSNGFDLTLDLNGHTLTVEAPSSCIEIHNSSNISVIDSVGDGMLIANTTGDGAIALRAESYGNIMVDAPLTINAMSSNSRGIRTYAAGSVTVTDAEINASKIGVESYGDWNYHQDASTITVTGNITMSGDSTEYGAYAYSGGEVTINGDVEGANTGLCSDGGTLTVTGDVSGNTEGVRMYSDGGNITVTGNVSSPGNYSYGILASGGTIAVTGNVSANGSNAIAVCSNGSGSVMVGGNVNATGTSSFGAEVWDNSSVKIDGIINATGYVSIAGTVKGPGDTYEPTKLAGYYTYANSSNLLNYVLVKGIYQVTFDTQGGSTIESVTTGYNTEITSPTEPTRTGYTFGGWYKEAACTNAWNFATDKVTTATTLFAKWIPNPFMVTFNTQGGNTIGSV
;
A
#
# COMPACT_ATOMS: atom_id res chain seq x y z
N MET A 1 46.73 -36.42 14.05
CA MET A 1 45.97 -37.30 13.14
C MET A 1 44.75 -37.98 13.77
N ARG A 2 44.76 -38.38 15.06
CA ARG A 2 43.62 -39.12 15.67
C ARG A 2 42.31 -38.34 15.91
N LYS A 3 42.32 -37.01 16.03
CA LYS A 3 41.07 -36.22 16.23
C LYS A 3 40.25 -36.02 14.95
N LYS A 4 40.90 -35.82 13.79
CA LYS A 4 40.20 -35.68 12.50
C LYS A 4 39.58 -37.00 11.99
N LEU A 5 40.19 -38.14 12.33
CA LEU A 5 39.65 -39.46 11.99
C LEU A 5 38.38 -39.79 12.80
N LEU A 6 38.32 -39.37 14.07
CA LEU A 6 37.16 -39.57 14.94
C LEU A 6 35.98 -38.68 14.54
N SER A 7 36.25 -37.46 14.06
CA SER A 7 35.22 -36.57 13.49
C SER A 7 34.66 -37.12 12.18
N TYR A 8 35.50 -37.71 11.32
CA TYR A 8 35.02 -38.37 10.10
C TYR A 8 34.24 -39.65 10.40
N LEU A 9 34.62 -40.43 11.42
CA LEU A 9 33.88 -41.64 11.80
C LEU A 9 32.52 -41.31 12.44
N LEU A 10 32.42 -40.22 13.22
CA LEU A 10 31.14 -39.75 13.78
C LEU A 10 30.22 -39.16 12.71
N VAL A 11 30.77 -38.39 11.76
CA VAL A 11 29.99 -37.83 10.65
C VAL A 11 29.55 -38.93 9.69
N VAL A 12 30.39 -39.94 9.40
CA VAL A 12 29.98 -41.10 8.60
C VAL A 12 28.98 -41.97 9.37
N SER A 13 29.09 -42.13 10.70
CA SER A 13 28.08 -42.86 11.50
C SER A 13 26.75 -42.10 11.63
N MET A 14 26.76 -40.77 11.65
CA MET A 14 25.55 -39.94 11.63
C MET A 14 24.90 -39.89 10.23
N VAL A 15 25.71 -39.85 9.17
CA VAL A 15 25.22 -39.90 7.78
C VAL A 15 24.73 -41.31 7.42
N LEU A 16 25.35 -42.38 7.94
CA LEU A 16 24.90 -43.76 7.75
C LEU A 16 23.67 -44.10 8.63
N SER A 17 23.47 -43.40 9.76
CA SER A 17 22.24 -43.42 10.56
C SER A 17 21.08 -42.64 9.94
N LEU A 18 21.35 -41.70 9.03
CA LEU A 18 20.33 -40.97 8.26
C LEU A 18 19.89 -41.69 6.97
N ILE A 19 20.58 -42.78 6.59
CA ILE A 19 20.28 -43.55 5.37
C ILE A 19 19.46 -44.82 5.67
N THR A 20 19.11 -45.09 6.93
CA THR A 20 18.17 -46.17 7.31
C THR A 20 16.96 -45.60 8.04
N ALA A 21 16.25 -44.69 7.39
CA ALA A 21 14.82 -44.40 7.52
C ALA A 21 14.53 -43.14 6.67
N LEU A 22 14.78 -43.21 5.36
CA LEU A 22 14.01 -42.35 4.47
C LEU A 22 12.56 -42.83 4.63
N PRO A 23 11.61 -41.99 5.07
CA PRO A 23 10.22 -42.34 4.87
C PRO A 23 10.07 -42.52 3.35
N ILE A 24 9.71 -43.72 2.92
CA ILE A 24 9.16 -43.89 1.58
C ILE A 24 7.96 -42.95 1.57
N THR A 25 8.14 -41.79 0.95
CA THR A 25 7.05 -40.87 0.69
C THR A 25 6.35 -41.50 -0.48
N ALA A 26 5.38 -42.35 -0.19
CA ALA A 26 4.65 -42.99 -1.24
C ALA A 26 3.88 -41.93 -2.02
N HIS A 27 4.12 -41.89 -3.32
CA HIS A 27 3.46 -40.99 -4.22
C HIS A 27 2.32 -41.74 -4.92
N ALA A 28 1.21 -41.05 -5.19
CA ALA A 28 0.14 -41.59 -6.04
C ALA A 28 0.65 -42.07 -7.42
N ASP A 29 1.82 -41.59 -7.84
CA ASP A 29 2.53 -41.90 -9.09
C ASP A 29 3.44 -43.15 -9.03
N ASP A 30 3.52 -43.85 -7.89
CA ASP A 30 4.28 -45.11 -7.83
C ASP A 30 3.65 -46.17 -8.75
N SER A 31 4.48 -46.91 -9.49
CA SER A 31 4.00 -48.00 -10.32
C SER A 31 3.45 -49.13 -9.44
N TYR A 32 2.14 -49.37 -9.51
CA TYR A 32 1.50 -50.49 -8.82
C TYR A 32 1.66 -51.79 -9.64
N ASP A 33 2.01 -52.89 -8.98
CA ASP A 33 2.11 -54.20 -9.64
C ASP A 33 0.73 -54.69 -10.12
N ALA A 34 -0.34 -54.37 -9.38
CA ALA A 34 -1.74 -54.60 -9.75
C ALA A 34 -2.71 -53.79 -8.86
N VAL A 35 -3.95 -53.62 -9.33
CA VAL A 35 -5.08 -53.17 -8.50
C VAL A 35 -5.64 -54.37 -7.72
N ILE A 36 -5.74 -54.25 -6.40
CA ILE A 36 -6.29 -55.26 -5.51
C ILE A 36 -7.78 -54.99 -5.32
N ASP A 37 -8.63 -55.85 -5.89
CA ASP A 37 -10.08 -55.81 -5.68
C ASP A 37 -10.43 -56.32 -4.28
N VAL A 38 -10.97 -55.44 -3.42
CA VAL A 38 -11.35 -55.76 -2.04
C VAL A 38 -12.57 -56.67 -1.94
N VAL A 39 -13.41 -56.73 -2.98
CA VAL A 39 -14.66 -57.48 -3.01
C VAL A 39 -14.42 -58.88 -3.55
N ASN A 40 -13.80 -59.01 -4.72
CA ASN A 40 -13.63 -60.27 -5.45
C ASN A 40 -12.17 -60.72 -5.62
N GLY A 41 -11.22 -60.02 -5.00
CA GLY A 41 -9.80 -60.36 -5.07
C GLY A 41 -9.51 -61.78 -4.60
N THR A 42 -8.52 -62.42 -5.23
CA THR A 42 -7.98 -63.71 -4.79
C THR A 42 -6.48 -63.78 -5.10
N GLY A 43 -5.74 -64.63 -4.37
CA GLY A 43 -4.35 -64.94 -4.69
C GLY A 43 -3.32 -64.09 -3.97
N THR A 44 -2.11 -64.02 -4.51
CA THR A 44 -0.95 -63.35 -3.92
C THR A 44 -0.26 -62.51 -4.98
N GLY A 45 0.23 -61.34 -4.60
CA GLY A 45 1.10 -60.51 -5.45
C GLY A 45 2.35 -60.08 -4.69
N ASP A 46 3.13 -59.18 -5.30
CA ASP A 46 4.36 -58.69 -4.69
C ASP A 46 4.01 -57.92 -3.41
N GLY A 47 4.50 -58.45 -2.29
CA GLY A 47 4.27 -57.88 -0.96
C GLY A 47 2.87 -58.03 -0.36
N TRP A 48 1.89 -58.66 -1.05
CA TRP A 48 0.53 -58.85 -0.53
C TRP A 48 -0.06 -60.25 -0.75
N THR A 49 -0.96 -60.66 0.13
CA THR A 49 -1.69 -61.93 0.03
C THR A 49 -3.17 -61.73 0.36
N TYR A 50 -4.06 -62.30 -0.45
CA TYR A 50 -5.50 -62.36 -0.20
C TYR A 50 -5.87 -63.80 0.17
N GLU A 51 -6.25 -64.02 1.43
CA GLU A 51 -6.70 -65.32 1.91
C GLU A 51 -7.86 -65.16 2.89
N SER A 52 -8.90 -65.99 2.75
CA SER A 52 -10.06 -66.04 3.66
C SER A 52 -10.75 -64.68 3.89
N GLY A 53 -10.77 -63.80 2.88
CA GLY A 53 -11.37 -62.46 2.98
C GLY A 53 -10.45 -61.41 3.62
N GLU A 54 -9.16 -61.69 3.79
CA GLU A 54 -8.19 -60.74 4.34
C GLU A 54 -7.10 -60.43 3.32
N ILE A 55 -6.94 -59.14 2.99
CA ILE A 55 -5.80 -58.59 2.27
C ILE A 55 -4.71 -58.28 3.27
N TRP A 56 -3.65 -59.10 3.27
CA TRP A 56 -2.46 -58.89 4.07
C TRP A 56 -1.39 -58.17 3.27
N ILE A 57 -0.98 -56.99 3.73
CA ILE A 57 0.21 -56.28 3.27
C ILE A 57 1.38 -56.76 4.13
N ASN A 58 2.26 -57.53 3.50
CA ASN A 58 3.32 -58.31 4.14
C ASN A 58 4.70 -57.69 4.00
N GLU A 59 4.91 -56.86 2.97
CA GLU A 59 6.19 -56.21 2.68
C GLU A 59 5.99 -54.70 2.53
N SER A 60 7.06 -53.91 2.69
CA SER A 60 6.97 -52.46 2.54
C SER A 60 6.87 -52.09 1.06
N GLY A 61 5.95 -51.19 0.70
CA GLY A 61 5.66 -50.87 -0.69
C GLY A 61 4.38 -50.05 -0.89
N SER A 62 3.98 -49.87 -2.13
CA SER A 62 2.79 -49.11 -2.53
C SER A 62 1.72 -50.04 -3.11
N TYR A 63 0.49 -49.93 -2.61
CA TYR A 63 -0.62 -50.83 -2.93
C TYR A 63 -1.84 -50.03 -3.34
N PHE A 64 -2.49 -50.41 -4.44
CA PHE A 64 -3.75 -49.82 -4.88
C PHE A 64 -4.89 -50.78 -4.57
N ILE A 65 -5.87 -50.35 -3.77
CA ILE A 65 -7.02 -51.16 -3.37
C ILE A 65 -8.30 -50.46 -3.82
N SER A 66 -9.18 -51.21 -4.52
CA SER A 66 -10.45 -50.69 -5.01
C SER A 66 -11.61 -51.65 -4.73
N GLY A 67 -12.84 -51.11 -4.64
CA GLY A 67 -14.04 -51.90 -4.38
C GLY A 67 -15.32 -51.47 -5.11
N ASP A 68 -15.23 -50.52 -6.06
CA ASP A 68 -16.38 -49.97 -6.80
C ASP A 68 -17.55 -49.48 -5.92
N GLY A 69 -17.28 -49.17 -4.65
CA GLY A 69 -18.26 -48.73 -3.64
C GLY A 69 -19.10 -49.87 -3.05
N ILE A 70 -18.87 -51.12 -3.47
CA ILE A 70 -19.64 -52.29 -3.03
C ILE A 70 -19.23 -52.66 -1.61
N GLN A 71 -20.20 -52.71 -0.69
CA GLN A 71 -19.96 -53.12 0.69
C GLN A 71 -19.54 -54.60 0.77
N THR A 72 -18.42 -54.88 1.46
CA THR A 72 -17.92 -56.23 1.73
C THR A 72 -17.60 -56.47 3.22
N SER A 73 -17.50 -57.73 3.64
CA SER A 73 -17.02 -58.15 4.96
C SER A 73 -15.53 -58.52 5.01
N ASN A 74 -14.82 -58.34 3.90
CA ASN A 74 -13.37 -58.55 3.76
C ASN A 74 -12.56 -57.48 4.52
N ARG A 75 -11.24 -57.63 4.66
CA ARG A 75 -10.41 -56.73 5.50
C ARG A 75 -9.10 -56.36 4.84
N ILE A 76 -8.52 -55.23 5.28
CA ILE A 76 -7.17 -54.80 4.93
C ILE A 76 -6.29 -54.83 6.19
N GLN A 77 -5.17 -55.55 6.12
CA GLN A 77 -4.29 -55.84 7.25
C GLN A 77 -2.84 -55.50 6.90
N VAL A 78 -2.30 -54.43 7.48
CA VAL A 78 -0.86 -54.12 7.37
C VAL A 78 -0.12 -54.81 8.51
N LYS A 79 0.84 -55.68 8.18
CA LYS A 79 1.63 -56.40 9.18
C LYS A 79 2.47 -55.47 10.05
N ALA A 80 2.80 -55.95 11.24
CA ALA A 80 3.67 -55.24 12.17
C ALA A 80 5.03 -54.92 11.53
N GLY A 81 5.53 -53.69 11.75
CA GLY A 81 6.82 -53.23 11.24
C GLY A 81 6.85 -52.83 9.76
N ILE A 82 5.71 -52.91 9.04
CA ILE A 82 5.66 -52.61 7.60
C ILE A 82 5.42 -51.12 7.35
N THR A 83 6.16 -50.55 6.41
CA THR A 83 5.89 -49.21 5.87
C THR A 83 5.14 -49.35 4.54
N ALA A 84 3.87 -48.94 4.49
CA ALA A 84 3.02 -49.16 3.32
C ALA A 84 2.28 -47.90 2.89
N ALA A 85 2.24 -47.67 1.57
CA ALA A 85 1.26 -46.81 0.96
C ALA A 85 0.03 -47.61 0.55
N VAL A 86 -1.15 -47.14 0.90
CA VAL A 86 -2.40 -47.75 0.48
C VAL A 86 -3.25 -46.69 -0.19
N THR A 87 -3.28 -46.72 -1.51
CA THR A 87 -4.17 -45.89 -2.33
C THR A 87 -5.55 -46.54 -2.35
N LEU A 88 -6.57 -45.79 -1.92
CA LEU A 88 -7.94 -46.27 -1.77
C LEU A 88 -8.87 -45.61 -2.79
N ASP A 89 -9.62 -46.44 -3.49
CA ASP A 89 -10.59 -46.03 -4.52
C ASP A 89 -11.93 -46.77 -4.34
N ASP A 90 -12.94 -46.06 -3.83
CA ASP A 90 -14.29 -46.57 -3.56
C ASP A 90 -14.32 -47.87 -2.74
N VAL A 91 -13.54 -47.93 -1.66
CA VAL A 91 -13.48 -49.09 -0.76
C VAL A 91 -14.56 -48.99 0.33
N ASN A 92 -15.48 -49.96 0.40
CA ASN A 92 -16.55 -50.00 1.40
C ASN A 92 -16.52 -51.32 2.19
N ILE A 93 -16.06 -51.26 3.44
CA ILE A 93 -15.91 -52.44 4.30
C ILE A 93 -16.73 -52.28 5.57
N ASN A 94 -17.55 -53.29 5.87
CA ASN A 94 -18.32 -53.39 7.10
C ASN A 94 -18.10 -54.76 7.76
N THR A 95 -17.22 -54.81 8.76
CA THR A 95 -16.79 -56.06 9.42
C THR A 95 -16.05 -55.76 10.72
N VAL A 96 -15.72 -56.80 11.48
CA VAL A 96 -14.80 -56.66 12.62
C VAL A 96 -13.41 -56.30 12.10
N LEU A 97 -12.86 -55.17 12.52
CA LEU A 97 -11.53 -54.68 12.14
C LEU A 97 -11.35 -54.51 10.60
N PRO A 98 -12.04 -53.53 9.96
CA PRO A 98 -12.02 -53.32 8.51
C PRO A 98 -10.63 -53.02 7.95
N PHE A 99 -9.91 -52.09 8.59
CA PHE A 99 -8.56 -51.69 8.21
C PHE A 99 -7.68 -51.66 9.46
N ASN A 100 -6.53 -52.34 9.41
CA ASN A 100 -5.61 -52.43 10.54
C ASN A 100 -4.18 -51.98 10.18
N CYS A 101 -3.68 -50.98 10.90
CA CYS A 101 -2.25 -50.66 10.97
C CYS A 101 -1.63 -51.44 12.14
N GLY A 102 -0.88 -52.52 11.83
CA GLY A 102 -0.23 -53.37 12.83
C GLY A 102 0.86 -52.66 13.64
N ASP A 103 1.34 -53.28 14.72
CA ASP A 103 2.34 -52.68 15.63
C ASP A 103 3.61 -52.23 14.88
N ASN A 104 4.15 -51.06 15.22
CA ASN A 104 5.32 -50.46 14.59
C ASN A 104 5.21 -50.27 13.05
N SER A 105 4.01 -50.34 12.47
CA SER A 105 3.81 -50.04 11.05
C SER A 105 3.78 -48.52 10.79
N ASN A 106 4.11 -48.11 9.58
CA ASN A 106 3.98 -46.73 9.12
C ASN A 106 3.14 -46.73 7.82
N VAL A 107 1.88 -46.36 7.93
CA VAL A 107 0.90 -46.49 6.86
C VAL A 107 0.52 -45.12 6.33
N THR A 108 0.66 -44.91 5.02
CA THR A 108 0.12 -43.73 4.32
C THR A 108 -1.10 -44.14 3.52
N VAL A 109 -2.27 -43.61 3.85
CA VAL A 109 -3.50 -43.77 3.08
C VAL A 109 -3.63 -42.60 2.10
N VAL A 110 -3.67 -42.91 0.81
CA VAL A 110 -3.88 -41.94 -0.27
C VAL A 110 -5.33 -42.06 -0.77
N LEU A 111 -6.12 -41.00 -0.65
CA LEU A 111 -7.54 -41.02 -1.05
C LEU A 111 -7.67 -40.53 -2.50
N VAL A 112 -8.15 -41.39 -3.42
CA VAL A 112 -8.31 -41.04 -4.84
C VAL A 112 -9.34 -39.92 -5.04
N ASP A 113 -9.13 -39.05 -6.03
CA ASP A 113 -10.09 -37.99 -6.37
C ASP A 113 -11.50 -38.52 -6.61
N ASN A 114 -12.49 -37.90 -5.96
CA ASN A 114 -13.91 -38.28 -5.98
C ASN A 114 -14.24 -39.67 -5.44
N SER A 115 -13.28 -40.36 -4.82
CA SER A 115 -13.55 -41.65 -4.17
C SER A 115 -14.28 -41.50 -2.84
N GLU A 116 -15.14 -42.46 -2.51
CA GLU A 116 -15.79 -42.58 -1.20
C GLU A 116 -15.37 -43.88 -0.50
N ASN A 117 -14.48 -43.76 0.49
CA ASN A 117 -13.98 -44.91 1.24
C ASN A 117 -14.68 -44.98 2.61
N ILE A 118 -15.30 -46.11 2.93
CA ILE A 118 -16.12 -46.32 4.14
C ILE A 118 -15.60 -47.53 4.91
N PHE A 119 -15.25 -47.33 6.18
CA PHE A 119 -14.84 -48.38 7.10
C PHE A 119 -15.74 -48.40 8.34
N SER A 120 -16.60 -49.40 8.44
CA SER A 120 -17.50 -49.61 9.58
C SER A 120 -17.01 -50.78 10.42
N GLY A 121 -16.48 -50.47 11.60
CA GLY A 121 -16.02 -51.46 12.57
C GLY A 121 -17.18 -52.23 13.20
N GLY A 122 -17.03 -53.54 13.29
CA GLY A 122 -17.89 -54.42 14.08
C GLY A 122 -17.22 -54.85 15.40
N GLY A 123 -18.01 -55.07 16.44
CA GLY A 123 -17.49 -55.32 17.79
C GLY A 123 -16.70 -54.12 18.31
N ALA A 124 -15.86 -54.30 19.32
CA ALA A 124 -15.12 -53.18 19.89
C ALA A 124 -13.86 -52.82 19.06
N HIS A 125 -13.96 -52.81 17.73
CA HIS A 125 -12.86 -52.50 16.82
C HIS A 125 -13.11 -51.22 16.03
N ALA A 126 -12.06 -50.42 15.88
CA ALA A 126 -12.12 -49.18 15.14
C ALA A 126 -12.43 -49.43 13.66
N GLY A 127 -13.07 -48.46 13.00
CA GLY A 127 -13.25 -48.49 11.55
C GLY A 127 -11.88 -48.55 10.85
N LEU A 128 -10.96 -47.70 11.30
CA LEU A 128 -9.55 -47.76 10.93
C LEU A 128 -8.69 -47.83 12.21
N ARG A 129 -8.15 -49.02 12.49
CA ARG A 129 -7.32 -49.24 13.68
C ARG A 129 -5.89 -48.73 13.45
N VAL A 130 -5.40 -47.93 14.38
CA VAL A 130 -4.01 -47.49 14.49
C VAL A 130 -3.44 -48.03 15.79
N ALA A 131 -2.65 -49.10 15.71
CA ALA A 131 -2.04 -49.71 16.89
C ALA A 131 -1.20 -48.68 17.67
N PRO A 132 -1.01 -48.83 19.01
CA PRO A 132 -0.33 -47.85 19.85
C PRO A 132 1.07 -47.40 19.41
N THR A 133 1.77 -48.25 18.66
CA THR A 133 3.13 -48.00 18.14
C THR A 133 3.15 -47.74 16.63
N ALA A 134 2.00 -47.74 15.97
CA ALA A 134 1.86 -47.49 14.54
C ALA A 134 1.73 -45.99 14.26
N THR A 135 2.07 -45.60 13.03
CA THR A 135 1.78 -44.28 12.47
C THR A 135 0.84 -44.43 11.28
N LEU A 136 -0.21 -43.62 11.24
CA LEU A 136 -1.10 -43.45 10.10
C LEU A 136 -0.97 -42.04 9.57
N THR A 137 -0.76 -41.89 8.26
CA THR A 137 -0.89 -40.61 7.54
C THR A 137 -2.02 -40.71 6.53
N ILE A 138 -2.99 -39.79 6.56
CA ILE A 138 -4.06 -39.67 5.56
C ILE A 138 -3.75 -38.46 4.67
N THR A 139 -3.77 -38.66 3.36
CA THR A 139 -3.43 -37.60 2.40
C THR A 139 -4.17 -37.74 1.08
N THR A 140 -4.23 -36.64 0.35
CA THR A 140 -4.60 -36.60 -1.07
C THR A 140 -3.43 -36.12 -1.95
N ALA A 141 -2.21 -36.12 -1.40
CA ALA A 141 -1.00 -35.75 -2.14
C ALA A 141 -0.82 -36.65 -3.38
N GLY A 142 -0.58 -36.03 -4.53
CA GLY A 142 -0.51 -36.72 -5.82
C GLY A 142 -1.85 -36.86 -6.55
N GLN A 143 -2.97 -36.46 -5.94
CA GLN A 143 -4.27 -36.37 -6.61
C GLN A 143 -4.49 -34.97 -7.20
N SER A 144 -5.25 -34.87 -8.29
CA SER A 144 -5.42 -33.63 -9.05
C SER A 144 -6.38 -32.65 -8.39
N ILE A 145 -7.43 -33.15 -7.73
CA ILE A 145 -8.50 -32.36 -7.09
C ILE A 145 -8.28 -32.31 -5.58
N GLY A 146 -7.77 -33.40 -5.00
CA GLY A 146 -7.47 -33.52 -3.59
C GLY A 146 -8.70 -33.73 -2.70
N ASN A 147 -9.82 -34.19 -3.26
CA ASN A 147 -11.14 -34.23 -2.61
C ASN A 147 -11.62 -35.63 -2.18
N GLY A 148 -10.79 -36.68 -2.34
CA GLY A 148 -11.12 -38.03 -1.89
C GLY A 148 -11.59 -38.10 -0.43
N SER A 149 -12.51 -39.01 -0.14
CA SER A 149 -13.21 -39.11 1.14
C SER A 149 -12.86 -40.39 1.90
N LEU A 150 -12.78 -40.27 3.23
CA LEU A 150 -12.68 -41.39 4.17
C LEU A 150 -13.70 -41.22 5.30
N SER A 151 -14.60 -42.17 5.46
CA SER A 151 -15.56 -42.28 6.56
C SER A 151 -15.24 -43.50 7.40
N ALA A 152 -14.88 -43.31 8.67
CA ALA A 152 -14.52 -44.39 9.58
C ALA A 152 -15.40 -44.38 10.84
N GLN A 153 -16.11 -45.47 11.07
CA GLN A 153 -16.99 -45.65 12.22
C GLN A 153 -16.46 -46.75 13.13
N GLY A 154 -16.28 -46.41 14.41
CA GLY A 154 -15.92 -47.36 15.46
C GLY A 154 -17.08 -48.29 15.76
N GLY A 155 -16.78 -49.56 15.97
CA GLY A 155 -17.77 -50.56 16.30
C GLY A 155 -18.21 -50.52 17.76
N GLU A 156 -19.39 -51.09 17.97
CA GLU A 156 -20.04 -51.29 19.26
C GLU A 156 -19.99 -52.78 19.62
N ASP A 157 -19.53 -53.12 20.83
CA ASP A 157 -19.66 -54.48 21.35
C ASP A 157 -20.66 -54.54 22.51
N ASN A 158 -21.85 -55.05 22.18
CA ASN A 158 -22.94 -55.26 23.12
C ASN A 158 -22.61 -56.27 24.25
N SER A 159 -21.53 -57.04 24.12
CA SER A 159 -21.12 -58.06 25.08
C SER A 159 -20.04 -57.60 26.07
N SER A 160 -19.28 -56.56 25.73
CA SER A 160 -18.02 -56.26 26.42
C SER A 160 -17.93 -54.85 27.03
N ASN A 161 -18.96 -54.00 26.86
CA ASN A 161 -19.04 -52.64 27.40
C ASN A 161 -17.99 -51.65 26.84
N TRP A 162 -17.20 -52.06 25.84
CA TRP A 162 -16.14 -51.23 25.27
C TRP A 162 -16.52 -50.73 23.88
N ALA A 163 -16.30 -49.44 23.66
CA ALA A 163 -16.38 -48.80 22.36
C ALA A 163 -14.98 -48.54 21.80
N SER A 164 -14.91 -48.39 20.49
CA SER A 164 -13.67 -48.14 19.74
C SER A 164 -13.70 -46.79 19.03
N ALA A 165 -12.54 -46.31 18.61
CA ALA A 165 -12.46 -45.06 17.87
C ALA A 165 -13.00 -45.21 16.44
N GLY A 166 -13.41 -44.11 15.80
CA GLY A 166 -13.61 -44.10 14.35
C GLY A 166 -12.30 -44.38 13.63
N ILE A 167 -11.30 -43.54 13.90
CA ILE A 167 -9.91 -43.70 13.49
C ILE A 167 -9.04 -43.70 14.74
N GLY A 168 -8.31 -44.80 14.99
CA GLY A 168 -7.39 -44.90 16.12
C GLY A 168 -7.49 -46.21 16.90
N GLY A 169 -7.64 -46.14 18.22
CA GLY A 169 -7.60 -47.33 19.09
C GLY A 169 -8.79 -48.27 18.94
N SER A 170 -8.52 -49.59 18.95
CA SER A 170 -9.55 -50.61 19.19
C SER A 170 -9.67 -50.92 20.69
N GLN A 171 -10.59 -51.79 21.08
CA GLN A 171 -10.89 -52.18 22.46
C GLN A 171 -9.66 -52.21 23.35
N LEU A 172 -9.70 -51.46 24.46
CA LEU A 172 -8.63 -51.42 25.45
C LEU A 172 -7.27 -50.92 24.92
N GLU A 173 -7.21 -50.26 23.76
CA GLU A 173 -6.01 -49.68 23.19
C GLU A 173 -6.09 -48.15 23.10
N GLN A 174 -4.96 -47.49 23.39
CA GLN A 174 -4.73 -46.11 22.95
C GLN A 174 -4.55 -46.07 21.43
N SER A 175 -4.71 -44.90 20.82
CA SER A 175 -4.26 -44.71 19.44
C SER A 175 -2.74 -44.64 19.35
N GLY A 176 -2.20 -45.07 18.20
CA GLY A 176 -0.88 -44.64 17.75
C GLY A 176 -0.89 -43.21 17.21
N THR A 177 0.08 -42.87 16.37
CA THR A 177 0.20 -41.54 15.75
C THR A 177 -0.72 -41.43 14.54
N ILE A 178 -1.51 -40.36 14.46
CA ILE A 178 -2.41 -40.05 13.34
C ILE A 178 -2.01 -38.69 12.77
N VAL A 179 -1.78 -38.63 11.46
CA VAL A 179 -1.48 -37.40 10.72
C VAL A 179 -2.49 -37.24 9.59
N ILE A 180 -3.17 -36.10 9.49
CA ILE A 180 -4.11 -35.79 8.40
C ILE A 180 -3.58 -34.59 7.63
N ASN A 181 -3.17 -34.82 6.39
CA ASN A 181 -2.62 -33.77 5.51
C ASN A 181 -3.64 -33.22 4.50
N GLY A 182 -4.74 -33.93 4.23
CA GLY A 182 -5.73 -33.54 3.23
C GLY A 182 -6.89 -34.53 3.10
N GLY A 183 -7.82 -34.26 2.18
CA GLY A 183 -9.03 -35.05 1.94
C GLY A 183 -10.22 -34.66 2.82
N THR A 184 -11.37 -35.31 2.58
CA THR A 184 -12.56 -35.20 3.44
C THR A 184 -12.57 -36.38 4.40
N VAL A 185 -12.37 -36.14 5.70
CA VAL A 185 -12.29 -37.19 6.70
C VAL A 185 -13.45 -37.07 7.67
N TYR A 186 -14.26 -38.12 7.73
CA TYR A 186 -15.34 -38.27 8.70
C TYR A 186 -15.00 -39.41 9.65
N ALA A 187 -15.05 -39.16 10.95
CA ALA A 187 -14.76 -40.19 11.94
C ALA A 187 -15.79 -40.19 13.07
N LYS A 188 -16.35 -41.35 13.39
CA LYS A 188 -17.34 -41.48 14.46
C LYS A 188 -16.93 -42.58 15.42
N GLY A 189 -16.78 -42.24 16.69
CA GLY A 189 -16.55 -43.21 17.75
C GLY A 189 -17.74 -44.14 17.94
N GLY A 190 -17.48 -45.38 18.34
CA GLY A 190 -18.53 -46.32 18.71
C GLY A 190 -19.27 -45.87 19.96
N ASN A 191 -20.57 -46.17 20.03
CA ASN A 191 -21.33 -46.00 21.25
C ASN A 191 -21.10 -47.23 22.15
N GLY A 192 -20.85 -47.03 23.44
CA GLY A 192 -20.98 -48.11 24.41
C GLY A 192 -22.44 -48.62 24.48
N ARG A 193 -22.70 -49.64 25.31
CA ARG A 193 -24.02 -50.27 25.49
C ARG A 193 -25.18 -49.25 25.73
N PRO A 194 -26.41 -49.48 25.24
CA PRO A 194 -27.60 -48.67 25.57
C PRO A 194 -28.07 -48.83 27.05
N SER A 195 -28.88 -47.87 27.52
CA SER A 195 -29.19 -47.52 28.92
C SER A 195 -29.38 -48.67 29.94
N GLY A 196 -28.59 -48.64 31.03
CA GLY A 196 -28.67 -49.46 32.25
C GLY A 196 -27.44 -49.20 33.15
N THR A 197 -27.54 -49.42 34.47
CA THR A 197 -26.80 -48.77 35.60
C THR A 197 -25.26 -48.62 35.61
N TRP A 198 -24.54 -48.93 34.53
CA TRP A 198 -23.19 -48.42 34.29
C TRP A 198 -22.86 -48.56 32.79
N THR A 199 -22.67 -47.44 32.09
CA THR A 199 -22.30 -47.35 30.67
C THR A 199 -20.80 -47.10 30.57
N GLY A 200 -20.06 -47.89 29.78
CA GLY A 200 -18.64 -47.65 29.52
C GLY A 200 -18.43 -46.40 28.65
N PRO A 201 -17.23 -45.79 28.65
CA PRO A 201 -16.97 -44.58 27.89
C PRO A 201 -17.21 -44.73 26.38
N GLY A 202 -17.57 -43.65 25.70
CA GLY A 202 -17.60 -43.61 24.24
C GLY A 202 -16.19 -43.69 23.65
N GLY A 203 -16.04 -44.28 22.47
CA GLY A 203 -14.78 -44.16 21.73
C GLY A 203 -14.62 -42.76 21.15
N ALA A 204 -13.39 -42.31 20.91
CA ALA A 204 -13.18 -41.04 20.23
C ALA A 204 -13.60 -41.10 18.75
N GLY A 205 -13.96 -39.97 18.15
CA GLY A 205 -14.06 -39.89 16.69
C GLY A 205 -12.71 -40.20 16.06
N ILE A 206 -11.70 -39.41 16.42
CA ILE A 206 -10.29 -39.61 16.08
C ILE A 206 -9.49 -39.71 17.38
N GLY A 207 -8.83 -40.85 17.61
CA GLY A 207 -7.94 -41.07 18.75
C GLY A 207 -8.27 -42.33 19.55
N GLY A 208 -8.45 -42.21 20.85
CA GLY A 208 -8.48 -43.35 21.77
C GLY A 208 -9.78 -44.16 21.76
N ALA A 209 -9.67 -45.45 22.05
CA ALA A 209 -10.85 -46.25 22.40
C ALA A 209 -11.42 -45.84 23.77
N SER A 210 -12.57 -46.43 24.12
CA SER A 210 -13.21 -46.27 25.43
C SER A 210 -12.22 -46.45 26.59
N GLY A 211 -12.07 -45.43 27.44
CA GLY A 211 -11.16 -45.45 28.59
C GLY A 211 -9.68 -45.34 28.24
N ARG A 212 -9.34 -44.94 27.00
CA ARG A 212 -7.98 -44.93 26.48
C ARG A 212 -7.58 -43.60 25.85
N ALA A 213 -6.28 -43.41 25.75
CA ALA A 213 -5.65 -42.17 25.35
C ALA A 213 -5.69 -41.90 23.84
N CYS A 214 -5.57 -40.62 23.47
CA CYS A 214 -5.70 -40.12 22.10
C CYS A 214 -4.56 -40.48 21.16
N GLY A 215 -3.37 -40.86 21.67
CA GLY A 215 -2.15 -40.92 20.86
C GLY A 215 -1.71 -39.54 20.36
N ASP A 216 -0.71 -39.46 19.49
CA ASP A 216 -0.33 -38.18 18.86
C ASP A 216 -1.18 -37.94 17.61
N ILE A 217 -1.96 -36.87 17.58
CA ILE A 217 -2.86 -36.50 16.49
C ILE A 217 -2.38 -35.17 15.90
N THR A 218 -2.09 -35.15 14.60
CA THR A 218 -1.72 -33.94 13.85
C THR A 218 -2.66 -33.73 12.66
N ILE A 219 -3.24 -32.55 12.52
CA ILE A 219 -4.07 -32.16 11.36
C ILE A 219 -3.43 -30.96 10.69
N ASN A 220 -2.85 -31.17 9.51
CA ASN A 220 -2.20 -30.12 8.72
C ASN A 220 -3.12 -29.50 7.66
N GLY A 221 -4.19 -30.20 7.26
CA GLY A 221 -5.09 -29.76 6.20
C GLY A 221 -6.29 -30.70 5.99
N GLY A 222 -7.14 -30.39 5.02
CA GLY A 222 -8.35 -31.17 4.69
C GLY A 222 -9.62 -30.70 5.40
N ASN A 223 -10.71 -31.43 5.19
CA ASN A 223 -12.02 -31.22 5.77
C ASN A 223 -12.33 -32.34 6.77
N VAL A 224 -12.02 -32.12 8.05
CA VAL A 224 -12.12 -33.14 9.10
C VAL A 224 -13.37 -32.91 9.93
N THR A 225 -14.18 -33.95 10.09
CA THR A 225 -15.33 -33.95 10.98
C THR A 225 -15.28 -35.18 11.86
N ALA A 226 -15.27 -34.99 13.18
CA ALA A 226 -15.15 -36.08 14.14
C ALA A 226 -16.24 -36.02 15.21
N PHE A 227 -16.84 -37.16 15.52
CA PHE A 227 -17.88 -37.31 16.53
C PHE A 227 -17.44 -38.33 17.57
N GLY A 228 -17.47 -37.95 18.85
CA GLY A 228 -17.31 -38.87 19.95
C GLY A 228 -18.46 -39.86 20.06
N GLY A 229 -18.21 -40.99 20.71
CA GLY A 229 -19.23 -41.98 21.04
C GLY A 229 -20.29 -41.39 21.98
N ASP A 230 -21.55 -41.66 21.68
CA ASP A 230 -22.74 -41.06 22.27
C ASP A 230 -23.23 -41.82 23.52
N VAL A 231 -22.36 -41.91 24.54
CA VAL A 231 -22.64 -42.59 25.83
C VAL A 231 -21.95 -41.86 26.98
N ASN A 232 -22.38 -42.06 28.23
CA ASN A 232 -21.75 -41.41 29.39
C ASN A 232 -20.71 -42.36 30.07
N PRO A 233 -19.43 -41.96 30.26
CA PRO A 233 -18.82 -40.73 29.79
C PRO A 233 -18.55 -40.73 28.30
N GLU A 234 -18.66 -39.57 27.65
CA GLU A 234 -18.55 -39.52 26.20
C GLU A 234 -17.11 -39.58 25.72
N GLY A 235 -16.92 -40.10 24.51
CA GLY A 235 -15.63 -39.98 23.82
C GLY A 235 -15.42 -38.55 23.31
N ALA A 236 -14.16 -38.14 23.15
CA ALA A 236 -13.87 -36.88 22.46
C ALA A 236 -14.22 -36.97 20.97
N GLY A 237 -14.58 -35.85 20.35
CA GLY A 237 -14.58 -35.76 18.88
C GLY A 237 -13.18 -36.07 18.33
N ILE A 238 -12.18 -35.32 18.78
CA ILE A 238 -10.76 -35.55 18.50
C ILE A 238 -10.03 -35.63 19.84
N GLY A 239 -9.51 -36.79 20.19
CA GLY A 239 -8.95 -36.99 21.52
C GLY A 239 -9.01 -38.38 22.10
N GLY A 240 -9.03 -38.44 23.42
CA GLY A 240 -9.17 -39.69 24.17
C GLY A 240 -10.61 -40.19 24.18
N GLY A 241 -10.79 -41.47 24.46
CA GLY A 241 -12.10 -42.05 24.78
C GLY A 241 -12.36 -42.08 26.29
N SER A 242 -11.66 -41.27 27.08
CA SER A 242 -11.68 -41.29 28.54
C SER A 242 -11.62 -39.88 29.07
N SER A 243 -12.49 -39.54 30.02
CA SER A 243 -12.37 -38.31 30.80
C SER A 243 -11.51 -38.48 32.06
N ASP A 244 -10.88 -39.64 32.25
CA ASP A 244 -9.93 -39.90 33.33
C ASP A 244 -8.57 -39.26 33.01
N PRO A 245 -8.14 -38.21 33.73
CA PRO A 245 -6.87 -37.52 33.45
C PRO A 245 -5.63 -38.41 33.60
N SER A 246 -5.70 -39.51 34.36
CA SER A 246 -4.60 -40.49 34.47
C SER A 246 -4.30 -41.21 33.14
N THR A 247 -5.24 -41.13 32.20
CA THR A 247 -5.12 -41.71 30.87
C THR A 247 -4.70 -40.70 29.80
N TYR A 248 -4.45 -39.44 30.15
CA TYR A 248 -4.09 -38.41 29.17
C TYR A 248 -2.63 -38.52 28.76
N ILE A 249 -2.42 -39.17 27.63
CA ILE A 249 -1.14 -39.25 26.93
C ILE A 249 -1.37 -38.98 25.45
N GLY A 250 -0.34 -38.46 24.79
CA GLY A 250 -0.44 -38.03 23.40
C GLY A 250 -0.87 -36.58 23.25
N LYS A 251 -0.51 -35.98 22.11
CA LYS A 251 -0.68 -34.55 21.81
C LYS A 251 -1.61 -34.36 20.63
N ILE A 252 -2.43 -33.31 20.66
CA ILE A 252 -3.25 -32.89 19.53
C ILE A 252 -2.66 -31.61 18.95
N THR A 253 -2.32 -31.61 17.67
CA THR A 253 -1.80 -30.44 16.94
C THR A 253 -2.65 -30.20 15.70
N ILE A 254 -3.21 -29.01 15.52
CA ILE A 254 -3.99 -28.64 14.34
C ILE A 254 -3.31 -27.44 13.69
N ASN A 255 -2.58 -27.68 12.60
CA ASN A 255 -1.82 -26.67 11.87
C ASN A 255 -2.61 -26.01 10.72
N GLY A 256 -3.71 -26.63 10.25
CA GLY A 256 -4.52 -26.11 9.15
C GLY A 256 -5.72 -26.98 8.79
N GLY A 257 -6.52 -26.55 7.80
CA GLY A 257 -7.73 -27.25 7.35
C GLY A 257 -9.01 -26.85 8.09
N ARG A 258 -10.13 -27.46 7.73
CA ARG A 258 -11.46 -27.22 8.32
C ARG A 258 -11.86 -28.37 9.24
N VAL A 259 -11.83 -28.17 10.55
CA VAL A 259 -12.02 -29.18 11.58
C VAL A 259 -13.31 -28.93 12.37
N ARG A 260 -14.23 -29.90 12.38
CA ARG A 260 -15.37 -29.89 13.32
C ARG A 260 -15.26 -31.10 14.24
N ALA A 261 -15.26 -30.86 15.54
CA ALA A 261 -15.11 -31.91 16.52
C ALA A 261 -16.27 -31.84 17.52
N TYR A 262 -17.09 -32.87 17.55
CA TYR A 262 -18.25 -32.97 18.42
C TYR A 262 -17.99 -34.05 19.45
N SER A 263 -18.32 -33.79 20.70
CA SER A 263 -18.49 -34.86 21.68
C SER A 263 -19.65 -35.79 21.28
N GLY A 264 -19.92 -36.81 22.09
CA GLY A 264 -21.23 -37.48 22.05
C GLY A 264 -22.34 -36.44 22.25
N GLN A 265 -23.57 -36.70 21.80
CA GLN A 265 -24.62 -35.69 21.80
C GLN A 265 -25.62 -35.85 22.96
N THR A 266 -25.49 -36.88 23.80
CA THR A 266 -26.52 -37.30 24.76
C THR A 266 -26.04 -37.49 26.21
N GLY A 267 -24.73 -37.38 26.46
CA GLY A 267 -24.07 -37.53 27.77
C GLY A 267 -23.77 -36.21 28.48
N THR A 268 -23.16 -36.33 29.67
CA THR A 268 -22.92 -35.20 30.59
C THR A 268 -21.44 -34.84 30.73
N SER A 269 -20.56 -35.46 29.95
CA SER A 269 -19.13 -35.50 30.26
C SER A 269 -18.20 -35.54 29.03
N GLY A 270 -18.63 -34.97 27.89
CA GLY A 270 -17.88 -35.02 26.64
C GLY A 270 -17.15 -33.74 26.27
N THR A 271 -16.14 -33.84 25.40
CA THR A 271 -15.41 -32.70 24.84
C THR A 271 -15.29 -32.84 23.31
N GLY A 272 -15.29 -31.72 22.60
CA GLY A 272 -15.08 -31.74 21.16
C GLY A 272 -13.65 -32.13 20.83
N ILE A 273 -12.68 -31.41 21.40
CA ILE A 273 -11.24 -31.68 21.23
C ILE A 273 -10.61 -31.82 22.60
N GLY A 274 -10.09 -32.99 22.98
CA GLY A 274 -9.54 -33.11 24.32
C GLY A 274 -9.12 -34.48 24.79
N PHE A 275 -9.09 -34.66 26.11
CA PHE A 275 -8.67 -35.93 26.76
C PHE A 275 -7.27 -36.38 26.30
N CYS A 276 -6.34 -35.42 26.30
CA CYS A 276 -4.96 -35.55 25.84
C CYS A 276 -4.03 -34.72 26.72
N SER A 277 -2.72 -34.95 26.58
CA SER A 277 -1.70 -34.28 27.39
C SER A 277 -1.36 -32.85 26.94
N ALA A 278 -1.65 -32.51 25.68
CA ALA A 278 -1.43 -31.16 25.14
C ALA A 278 -2.28 -30.93 23.88
N ILE A 279 -2.73 -29.69 23.69
CA ILE A 279 -3.45 -29.25 22.49
C ILE A 279 -2.77 -28.00 21.94
N ALA A 280 -2.47 -27.97 20.64
CA ALA A 280 -1.98 -26.81 19.91
C ALA A 280 -2.83 -26.62 18.64
N ILE A 281 -3.30 -25.40 18.39
CA ILE A 281 -4.09 -25.04 17.20
C ILE A 281 -3.44 -23.78 16.60
N ALA A 282 -3.05 -23.85 15.34
CA ALA A 282 -2.43 -22.75 14.60
C ALA A 282 -3.47 -21.84 13.94
N ASP A 283 -3.08 -20.60 13.67
CA ASP A 283 -3.95 -19.56 13.10
C ASP A 283 -4.52 -19.90 11.71
N ALA A 284 -3.85 -20.78 10.96
CA ALA A 284 -4.29 -21.18 9.63
C ALA A 284 -5.41 -22.25 9.62
N ALA A 285 -5.89 -22.70 10.79
CA ALA A 285 -6.92 -23.73 10.92
C ALA A 285 -8.32 -23.14 11.22
N ASP A 286 -9.35 -23.59 10.50
CA ASP A 286 -10.76 -23.32 10.77
C ASP A 286 -11.31 -24.42 11.69
N VAL A 287 -11.41 -24.18 13.00
CA VAL A 287 -11.75 -25.20 14.01
C VAL A 287 -13.01 -24.86 14.80
N ASN A 288 -14.01 -25.73 14.74
CA ASN A 288 -15.18 -25.69 15.61
C ASN A 288 -15.23 -26.93 16.51
N ALA A 289 -15.23 -26.73 17.82
CA ALA A 289 -15.40 -27.81 18.80
C ALA A 289 -16.73 -27.66 19.56
N TYR A 290 -17.37 -28.79 19.83
CA TYR A 290 -18.67 -28.84 20.51
C TYR A 290 -18.60 -29.85 21.66
N SER A 291 -19.12 -29.45 22.82
CA SER A 291 -19.26 -30.29 24.01
C SER A 291 -20.74 -30.44 24.38
N SER A 292 -21.07 -31.59 24.95
CA SER A 292 -22.28 -31.88 25.70
C SER A 292 -21.91 -32.12 27.18
N GLY A 293 -22.59 -31.40 28.07
CA GLY A 293 -22.41 -31.54 29.51
C GLY A 293 -21.31 -30.64 30.10
N ASN A 294 -20.54 -31.19 31.05
CA ASN A 294 -19.79 -30.39 32.02
C ASN A 294 -18.32 -30.15 31.64
N TYR A 295 -17.81 -30.75 30.57
CA TYR A 295 -16.45 -30.45 30.09
C TYR A 295 -16.49 -29.32 29.05
N PRO A 296 -15.46 -28.46 29.00
CA PRO A 296 -15.28 -27.52 27.90
C PRO A 296 -15.24 -28.21 26.54
N ALA A 297 -15.65 -27.48 25.49
CA ALA A 297 -15.56 -27.95 24.11
C ALA A 297 -14.12 -28.28 23.66
N ILE A 298 -13.13 -27.65 24.28
CA ILE A 298 -11.71 -28.00 24.13
C ILE A 298 -11.12 -28.24 25.52
N TYR A 299 -10.64 -29.45 25.79
CA TYR A 299 -10.22 -29.88 27.13
C TYR A 299 -8.91 -30.68 27.12
N GLY A 300 -7.81 -30.05 27.54
CA GLY A 300 -6.53 -30.73 27.81
C GLY A 300 -6.11 -30.50 29.26
N THR A 301 -5.40 -31.45 29.86
CA THR A 301 -4.73 -31.21 31.16
C THR A 301 -3.23 -31.43 31.01
N THR A 302 -2.44 -30.71 31.80
CA THR A 302 -0.99 -30.91 31.90
C THR A 302 -0.54 -31.50 33.24
N ASP A 303 -1.43 -31.71 34.22
CA ASP A 303 -1.13 -32.42 35.48
C ASP A 303 -2.41 -32.90 36.22
N THR A 304 -2.25 -33.95 37.01
CA THR A 304 -3.18 -34.80 37.77
C THR A 304 -3.79 -34.23 39.06
N THR A 305 -3.67 -32.93 39.36
CA THR A 305 -4.33 -32.34 40.54
C THR A 305 -4.83 -30.92 40.29
N GLY A 306 -6.16 -30.78 40.13
CA GLY A 306 -6.90 -29.52 40.34
C GLY A 306 -6.60 -28.36 39.37
N HIS A 307 -7.66 -27.90 38.70
CA HIS A 307 -7.80 -26.64 37.93
C HIS A 307 -7.46 -26.59 36.43
N SER A 308 -8.42 -25.95 35.74
CA SER A 308 -8.32 -25.03 34.60
C SER A 308 -7.90 -25.59 33.24
N ALA A 309 -8.93 -26.01 32.48
CA ALA A 309 -8.92 -25.98 31.03
C ALA A 309 -9.18 -24.54 30.56
N PHE A 310 -8.26 -23.92 29.81
CA PHE A 310 -8.59 -22.78 28.94
C PHE A 310 -7.46 -22.48 27.95
N LEU A 311 -7.62 -22.87 26.68
CA LEU A 311 -6.89 -22.24 25.57
C LEU A 311 -7.93 -21.92 24.48
N LEU A 312 -8.58 -20.76 24.64
CA LEU A 312 -9.52 -20.22 23.66
C LEU A 312 -8.83 -19.03 22.97
N ASN A 313 -8.24 -19.28 21.81
CA ASN A 313 -7.69 -18.24 20.95
C ASN A 313 -8.87 -17.60 20.19
N PHE A 314 -9.37 -16.46 20.64
CA PHE A 314 -10.21 -15.61 19.80
C PHE A 314 -9.29 -14.63 19.05
N MET A 315 -9.28 -14.69 17.72
CA MET A 315 -8.90 -13.54 16.91
C MET A 315 -10.16 -13.07 16.16
N LEU A 316 -10.63 -11.87 16.50
CA LEU A 316 -11.66 -11.17 15.73
C LEU A 316 -11.01 -10.56 14.49
N ASP A 317 -11.68 -10.74 13.36
CA ASP A 317 -11.35 -10.20 12.05
C ASP A 317 -11.10 -8.68 12.09
N ALA A 318 -10.16 -8.19 11.29
CA ALA A 318 -9.93 -6.77 11.03
C ALA A 318 -11.17 -6.06 10.44
N SER A 319 -12.17 -6.80 9.97
CA SER A 319 -13.40 -6.25 9.39
C SER A 319 -14.53 -5.93 10.39
N VAL A 320 -14.34 -6.12 11.71
CA VAL A 320 -15.40 -5.85 12.70
C VAL A 320 -15.39 -4.35 13.06
N SER A 321 -16.19 -3.56 12.34
CA SER A 321 -16.23 -2.10 12.46
C SER A 321 -17.24 -1.57 13.51
N GLN A 322 -17.76 -2.41 14.41
CA GLN A 322 -18.71 -2.00 15.44
C GLN A 322 -18.54 -2.79 16.74
N ASP A 323 -18.97 -2.17 17.84
CA ASP A 323 -19.10 -2.77 19.17
C ASP A 323 -19.71 -4.18 19.05
N THR A 324 -18.95 -5.20 19.45
CA THR A 324 -19.43 -6.58 19.48
C THR A 324 -19.58 -7.01 20.93
N ASP A 325 -20.83 -7.13 21.38
CA ASP A 325 -21.14 -7.74 22.66
C ASP A 325 -20.85 -9.25 22.59
N ILE A 326 -19.79 -9.69 23.25
CA ILE A 326 -19.56 -11.13 23.48
C ILE A 326 -20.26 -11.51 24.79
N THR A 327 -21.34 -12.28 24.68
CA THR A 327 -22.01 -12.88 25.86
C THR A 327 -21.44 -14.27 26.09
N ILE A 328 -20.59 -14.42 27.11
CA ILE A 328 -20.17 -15.75 27.60
C ILE A 328 -21.18 -16.18 28.65
N THR A 329 -21.94 -17.24 28.36
CA THR A 329 -22.83 -17.86 29.35
C THR A 329 -22.18 -19.12 29.87
N GLN A 330 -21.65 -19.08 31.09
CA GLN A 330 -21.29 -20.28 31.85
C GLN A 330 -22.50 -20.70 32.67
N LYS A 331 -22.83 -22.00 32.64
CA LYS A 331 -23.71 -22.61 33.64
C LYS A 331 -22.79 -23.30 34.65
N ASP A 332 -22.87 -22.80 35.88
CA ASP A 332 -22.01 -23.07 37.03
C ASP A 332 -21.81 -24.56 37.33
N ASP A 333 -20.55 -24.96 37.53
CA ASP A 333 -20.08 -26.03 38.42
C ASP A 333 -18.71 -25.58 39.01
N SER A 334 -18.75 -24.61 39.93
CA SER A 334 -17.71 -24.22 40.91
C SER A 334 -16.24 -24.57 40.60
N GLY A 335 -15.47 -23.59 40.07
CA GLY A 335 -14.03 -23.53 40.36
C GLY A 335 -13.02 -23.25 39.25
N ASP A 336 -13.31 -22.42 38.23
CA ASP A 336 -12.31 -22.10 37.20
C ASP A 336 -12.05 -20.60 37.01
N ASN A 337 -10.75 -20.24 37.01
CA ASN A 337 -10.22 -18.94 36.59
C ASN A 337 -10.00 -18.91 35.07
N PHE A 338 -10.24 -17.74 34.45
CA PHE A 338 -10.10 -17.50 33.01
C PHE A 338 -8.75 -16.84 32.66
N GLN A 339 -8.15 -17.23 31.53
CA GLN A 339 -7.07 -16.44 30.88
C GLN A 339 -7.52 -15.95 29.50
N LEU A 340 -7.35 -14.65 29.26
CA LEU A 340 -7.55 -13.97 27.98
C LEU A 340 -6.19 -13.44 27.50
N MET A 341 -5.78 -13.83 26.30
CA MET A 341 -4.55 -13.32 25.66
C MET A 341 -4.95 -12.39 24.51
N LEU A 342 -4.46 -11.15 24.53
CA LEU A 342 -4.79 -10.14 23.52
C LEU A 342 -3.87 -10.29 22.29
N PRO A 343 -4.39 -10.17 21.05
CA PRO A 343 -3.56 -10.13 19.85
C PRO A 343 -2.59 -8.95 19.83
N ASN A 344 -1.52 -9.06 19.04
CA ASN A 344 -0.61 -7.94 18.77
C ASN A 344 -1.39 -6.77 18.17
N GLY A 345 -1.31 -5.60 18.81
CA GLY A 345 -2.11 -4.44 18.45
C GLY A 345 -3.30 -4.14 19.36
N TYR A 346 -3.29 -4.56 20.62
CA TYR A 346 -4.17 -4.02 21.66
C TYR A 346 -3.34 -3.83 22.94
N LYS A 347 -3.20 -2.59 23.42
CA LYS A 347 -2.28 -2.30 24.55
C LYS A 347 -2.88 -2.49 25.95
N ASN A 348 -4.21 -2.43 26.12
CA ASN A 348 -4.80 -2.33 27.47
C ASN A 348 -6.00 -3.26 27.71
N LEU A 349 -5.86 -4.13 28.70
CA LEU A 349 -6.96 -4.78 29.42
C LEU A 349 -7.35 -3.86 30.59
N ALA A 350 -8.55 -3.27 30.57
CA ALA A 350 -9.11 -2.58 31.73
C ALA A 350 -10.31 -3.39 32.25
N ALA A 351 -10.07 -4.21 33.27
CA ALA A 351 -11.12 -4.85 34.04
C ALA A 351 -11.24 -4.13 35.40
N THR A 352 -12.38 -3.51 35.69
CA THR A 352 -12.68 -3.00 37.03
C THR A 352 -13.37 -4.10 37.82
N VAL A 353 -12.72 -4.61 38.87
CA VAL A 353 -13.31 -5.59 39.79
C VAL A 353 -13.97 -4.86 40.94
N GLY A 354 -15.30 -4.85 40.98
CA GLY A 354 -16.05 -4.43 42.16
C GLY A 354 -16.33 -5.64 43.06
N THR A 355 -15.75 -5.68 44.24
CA THR A 355 -16.29 -6.46 45.36
C THR A 355 -16.77 -5.50 46.45
N SER A 356 -17.61 -5.98 47.37
CA SER A 356 -18.28 -5.17 48.39
C SER A 356 -17.36 -4.53 49.46
N ASN A 357 -16.04 -4.64 49.34
CA ASN A 357 -15.08 -4.00 50.26
C ASN A 357 -14.09 -3.12 49.48
N ASN A 358 -14.33 -1.81 49.50
CA ASN A 358 -13.48 -0.79 48.90
C ASN A 358 -12.05 -0.78 49.45
N TYR A 359 -11.06 -0.73 48.55
CA TYR A 359 -9.81 0.02 48.75
C TYR A 359 -9.45 0.74 47.45
N THR A 360 -9.45 2.08 47.51
CA THR A 360 -8.91 2.96 46.46
C THR A 360 -7.39 2.99 46.58
N GLY A 361 -6.67 2.64 45.52
CA GLY A 361 -5.23 2.84 45.40
C GLY A 361 -4.85 2.97 43.93
N ASP A 362 -4.43 4.16 43.52
CA ASP A 362 -3.93 4.45 42.18
C ASP A 362 -2.63 3.69 41.88
N LEU A 363 -2.43 3.26 40.63
CA LEU A 363 -1.13 2.91 40.07
C LEU A 363 -0.60 4.11 39.27
N SER A 364 0.61 4.56 39.59
CA SER A 364 1.18 5.82 39.10
C SER A 364 1.86 5.76 37.72
N ASP A 365 1.85 4.64 37.01
CA ASP A 365 2.57 4.47 35.72
C ASP A 365 1.90 3.54 34.68
N GLY A 366 0.70 3.01 34.95
CA GLY A 366 -0.28 2.68 33.91
C GLY A 366 -0.22 1.33 33.17
N SER A 367 0.78 0.44 33.33
CA SER A 367 0.68 -1.00 32.93
C SER A 367 1.88 -1.82 33.46
N LYS A 368 1.86 -3.09 33.89
CA LYS A 368 0.84 -4.14 34.16
C LYS A 368 1.11 -4.70 35.57
N LYS A 369 0.07 -5.15 36.28
CA LYS A 369 0.19 -6.20 37.31
C LYS A 369 -0.32 -7.51 36.70
N ILE A 370 0.53 -8.53 36.68
CA ILE A 370 0.08 -9.92 36.54
C ILE A 370 -0.58 -10.28 37.88
N VAL A 371 -1.89 -10.53 37.91
CA VAL A 371 -2.51 -11.14 39.09
C VAL A 371 -2.53 -12.64 38.86
N ALA A 372 -1.49 -13.32 39.33
CA ALA A 372 -1.60 -14.71 39.73
C ALA A 372 -2.35 -14.72 41.07
N LEU A 373 -3.43 -15.50 41.18
CA LEU A 373 -4.00 -15.84 42.48
C LEU A 373 -3.22 -17.04 43.02
N SER A 374 -2.61 -16.89 44.19
CA SER A 374 -2.04 -18.01 44.94
C SER A 374 -3.14 -18.70 45.74
N ASP A 375 -3.18 -20.03 45.65
CA ASP A 375 -4.02 -20.94 46.44
C ASP A 375 -3.49 -21.13 47.88
N GLU A 376 -3.33 -20.04 48.63
CA GLU A 376 -2.89 -20.12 50.01
C GLU A 376 -3.89 -19.42 50.93
N GLY A 377 -4.80 -20.23 51.47
CA GLY A 377 -5.25 -20.04 52.84
C GLY A 377 -6.64 -19.46 53.04
N THR A 378 -7.69 -20.12 52.57
CA THR A 378 -8.98 -20.13 53.28
C THR A 378 -9.67 -21.47 53.07
N GLU A 379 -9.84 -22.23 54.16
CA GLU A 379 -10.78 -23.34 54.23
C GLU A 379 -12.14 -22.87 53.71
N PHE A 380 -12.78 -23.65 52.84
CA PHE A 380 -14.18 -23.48 52.44
C PHE A 380 -15.06 -24.23 53.44
N PRO A 381 -15.81 -23.55 54.34
CA PRO A 381 -16.88 -24.20 55.06
C PRO A 381 -18.19 -23.92 54.31
N GLY A 382 -18.61 -24.91 53.52
CA GLY A 382 -20.03 -25.25 53.48
C GLY A 382 -20.89 -24.76 52.31
N ILE A 383 -21.53 -25.78 51.71
CA ILE A 383 -22.99 -25.88 51.45
C ILE A 383 -23.51 -25.34 50.09
N TRP A 384 -23.75 -26.32 49.21
CA TRP A 384 -25.00 -26.68 48.52
C TRP A 384 -26.00 -25.61 48.04
N ASP A 385 -26.50 -25.87 46.81
CA ASP A 385 -27.90 -25.76 46.37
C ASP A 385 -28.69 -24.53 46.82
N SER A 386 -28.82 -23.55 45.91
CA SER A 386 -30.17 -23.03 45.63
C SER A 386 -30.24 -22.31 44.29
N SER A 387 -31.29 -22.67 43.56
CA SER A 387 -31.81 -22.03 42.35
C SER A 387 -31.88 -20.50 42.46
N GLY A 388 -31.43 -19.79 41.42
CA GLY A 388 -32.19 -18.62 40.95
C GLY A 388 -31.49 -17.26 40.85
N THR A 389 -30.18 -17.14 40.62
CA THR A 389 -29.61 -15.88 40.12
C THR A 389 -28.37 -16.14 39.28
N ALA A 390 -28.34 -15.59 38.06
CA ALA A 390 -27.16 -15.63 37.21
C ALA A 390 -25.98 -14.96 37.94
N LEU A 391 -24.85 -15.66 38.06
CA LEU A 391 -23.59 -15.06 38.48
C LEU A 391 -23.08 -14.20 37.31
N SER A 392 -23.47 -12.92 37.34
CA SER A 392 -22.91 -11.77 36.61
C SER A 392 -22.54 -11.95 35.12
N SER A 393 -23.27 -11.25 34.25
CA SER A 393 -22.78 -10.89 32.92
C SER A 393 -21.62 -9.90 33.02
N TYR A 394 -20.51 -10.17 32.31
CA TYR A 394 -19.37 -9.26 32.21
C TYR A 394 -19.29 -8.65 30.81
N SER A 395 -19.26 -7.32 30.74
CA SER A 395 -18.94 -6.57 29.52
C SER A 395 -17.48 -6.15 29.58
N VAL A 396 -16.66 -6.61 28.62
CA VAL A 396 -15.26 -6.19 28.47
C VAL A 396 -15.20 -5.15 27.36
N LYS A 397 -14.66 -3.96 27.66
CA LYS A 397 -14.32 -2.96 26.65
C LYS A 397 -12.88 -3.16 26.21
N LEU A 398 -12.66 -3.59 24.98
CA LEU A 398 -11.35 -3.54 24.35
C LEU A 398 -11.10 -2.10 23.89
N LYS A 399 -10.02 -1.49 24.36
CA LYS A 399 -9.62 -0.14 23.95
C LYS A 399 -8.81 -0.24 22.65
N ALA A 400 -9.15 0.52 21.62
CA ALA A 400 -8.42 0.48 20.36
C ALA A 400 -6.95 0.89 20.57
N ASN A 401 -6.06 0.51 19.64
CA ASN A 401 -4.71 1.05 19.68
C ASN A 401 -4.77 2.57 19.58
N PRO A 402 -3.98 3.28 20.38
CA PRO A 402 -3.85 4.70 20.21
C PRO A 402 -3.17 4.98 18.88
N VAL A 403 -3.79 5.85 18.10
CA VAL A 403 -3.28 6.26 16.80
C VAL A 403 -2.49 7.55 16.87
N CYS A 404 -2.67 8.29 17.96
CA CYS A 404 -1.94 9.51 18.22
C CYS A 404 -1.77 9.73 19.73
N MET A 405 -0.90 10.67 20.10
CA MET A 405 -0.66 11.04 21.47
C MET A 405 -0.43 12.53 21.63
N ILE A 406 -0.70 13.06 22.82
CA ILE A 406 -0.37 14.43 23.22
C ILE A 406 0.46 14.33 24.50
N ASN A 407 1.70 14.82 24.47
CA ASN A 407 2.69 14.63 25.52
C ASN A 407 2.92 13.13 25.84
N SER A 408 2.28 12.61 26.89
CA SER A 408 2.30 11.19 27.30
C SER A 408 0.92 10.55 27.29
N THR A 409 -0.12 11.28 26.88
CA THR A 409 -1.50 10.79 26.84
C THR A 409 -1.81 10.24 25.44
N GLU A 410 -2.19 8.97 25.38
CA GLU A 410 -2.52 8.22 24.17
C GLU A 410 -4.02 8.34 23.80
N TYR A 411 -4.34 8.52 22.51
CA TYR A 411 -5.70 8.69 21.97
C TYR A 411 -6.00 7.71 20.84
N GLU A 412 -7.18 7.10 20.88
CA GLU A 412 -7.65 6.08 19.91
C GLU A 412 -8.08 6.66 18.56
N THR A 413 -8.44 7.94 18.53
CA THR A 413 -8.86 8.64 17.33
C THR A 413 -8.25 10.03 17.31
N LEU A 414 -8.00 10.55 16.10
CA LEU A 414 -7.57 11.94 15.94
C LEU A 414 -8.63 12.91 16.47
N ASP A 415 -9.92 12.61 16.33
CA ASP A 415 -11.01 13.41 16.93
C ASP A 415 -10.88 13.54 18.45
N SER A 416 -10.55 12.43 19.14
CA SER A 416 -10.37 12.46 20.59
C SER A 416 -9.16 13.28 20.99
N ALA A 417 -8.07 13.20 20.24
CA ALA A 417 -6.89 14.04 20.46
C ALA A 417 -7.22 15.52 20.20
N LEU A 418 -7.86 15.84 19.07
CA LEU A 418 -8.29 17.20 18.72
C LEU A 418 -9.24 17.80 19.76
N ALA A 419 -10.11 17.00 20.38
CA ALA A 419 -11.01 17.47 21.45
C ALA A 419 -10.29 17.75 22.78
N ASN A 420 -9.10 17.19 22.99
CA ASN A 420 -8.34 17.30 24.25
C ASN A 420 -7.04 18.10 24.14
N VAL A 421 -6.59 18.41 22.92
CA VAL A 421 -5.41 19.23 22.68
C VAL A 421 -5.65 20.64 23.22
N THR A 422 -4.65 21.17 23.91
CA THR A 422 -4.68 22.53 24.44
C THR A 422 -3.69 23.42 23.69
N PHE A 423 -3.79 24.74 23.89
CA PHE A 423 -2.99 25.73 23.18
C PHE A 423 -1.50 25.38 23.16
N GLY A 424 -0.90 25.34 21.96
CA GLY A 424 0.52 25.14 21.73
C GLY A 424 0.99 23.69 21.87
N GLN A 425 0.09 22.72 22.02
CA GLN A 425 0.45 21.30 22.10
C GLN A 425 0.56 20.64 20.72
N THR A 426 1.36 19.58 20.69
CA THR A 426 1.54 18.72 19.53
C THR A 426 0.72 17.45 19.68
N ILE A 427 -0.09 17.13 18.67
CA ILE A 427 -0.62 15.79 18.45
C ILE A 427 0.41 15.05 17.60
N LYS A 428 0.96 13.97 18.14
CA LYS A 428 1.96 13.13 17.48
C LYS A 428 1.31 11.84 17.00
N LEU A 429 1.45 11.49 15.73
CA LEU A 429 0.95 10.22 15.20
C LEU A 429 1.82 9.03 15.64
N LEU A 430 1.16 7.90 15.83
CA LEU A 430 1.78 6.63 16.24
C LEU A 430 1.64 5.53 15.17
N THR A 431 0.86 5.79 14.13
CA THR A 431 0.56 4.88 13.02
C THR A 431 -0.03 5.70 11.87
N ASP A 432 -0.04 5.12 10.67
CA ASP A 432 -0.79 5.65 9.54
C ASP A 432 -2.29 5.67 9.88
N ILE A 433 -2.96 6.78 9.56
CA ILE A 433 -4.39 6.94 9.81
C ILE A 433 -5.14 7.56 8.63
N THR A 434 -6.38 7.10 8.45
CA THR A 434 -7.38 7.79 7.64
C THR A 434 -8.40 8.46 8.56
N HIS A 435 -8.55 9.77 8.43
CA HIS A 435 -9.46 10.60 9.20
C HIS A 435 -10.60 11.09 8.29
N ASN A 436 -11.81 10.59 8.52
CA ASN A 436 -12.98 10.81 7.66
C ASN A 436 -13.78 12.09 7.99
N SER A 437 -13.11 13.09 8.56
CA SER A 437 -13.69 14.35 8.99
C SER A 437 -12.71 15.49 8.72
N ARG A 438 -13.22 16.73 8.72
CA ARG A 438 -12.35 17.90 8.65
C ARG A 438 -11.61 18.13 9.97
N ILE A 439 -10.33 18.47 9.88
CA ILE A 439 -9.55 19.01 10.99
C ILE A 439 -9.85 20.51 11.06
N LYS A 440 -10.69 20.88 12.02
CA LYS A 440 -11.21 22.25 12.16
C LYS A 440 -10.77 22.90 13.46
N ILE A 441 -10.28 24.13 13.40
CA ILE A 441 -10.03 24.97 14.57
C ILE A 441 -10.94 26.19 14.55
N ASP A 442 -11.88 26.23 15.50
CA ASP A 442 -12.84 27.33 15.67
C ASP A 442 -12.51 28.28 16.83
N SER A 443 -11.57 27.90 17.69
CA SER A 443 -11.19 28.69 18.85
C SER A 443 -10.32 29.87 18.44
N ASN A 444 -10.48 31.02 19.09
CA ASN A 444 -9.63 32.19 18.89
C ASN A 444 -8.27 32.01 19.57
N GLY A 445 -7.16 32.26 18.84
CA GLY A 445 -5.81 32.19 19.41
C GLY A 445 -5.39 30.78 19.77
N PHE A 446 -5.65 29.79 18.91
CA PHE A 446 -5.31 28.40 19.14
C PHE A 446 -4.21 27.91 18.20
N ASP A 447 -3.06 27.51 18.77
CA ASP A 447 -1.94 26.95 18.02
C ASP A 447 -1.92 25.43 18.16
N LEU A 448 -2.04 24.70 17.05
CA LEU A 448 -1.98 23.25 16.96
C LEU A 448 -0.77 22.82 16.12
N THR A 449 0.00 21.86 16.62
CA THR A 449 0.97 21.12 15.78
C THR A 449 0.48 19.69 15.58
N LEU A 450 0.42 19.22 14.34
CA LEU A 450 0.27 17.81 13.98
C LEU A 450 1.63 17.29 13.54
N ASP A 451 2.27 16.45 14.35
CA ASP A 451 3.52 15.78 14.01
C ASP A 451 3.21 14.40 13.42
N LEU A 452 3.46 14.24 12.12
CA LEU A 452 3.26 13.01 11.38
C LEU A 452 4.19 11.89 11.86
N ASN A 453 5.36 12.23 12.40
CA ASN A 453 6.29 11.28 13.02
C ASN A 453 6.59 10.03 12.15
N GLY A 454 6.84 10.24 10.86
CA GLY A 454 7.09 9.17 9.88
C GLY A 454 5.87 8.37 9.44
N HIS A 455 4.65 8.87 9.71
CA HIS A 455 3.39 8.22 9.33
C HIS A 455 2.58 9.01 8.31
N THR A 456 1.69 8.32 7.61
CA THR A 456 0.75 8.91 6.66
C THR A 456 -0.54 9.33 7.36
N LEU A 457 -0.90 10.60 7.24
CA LEU A 457 -2.23 11.12 7.59
C LEU A 457 -3.04 11.32 6.32
N THR A 458 -4.03 10.47 6.09
CA THR A 458 -5.04 10.70 5.05
C THR A 458 -6.24 11.40 5.67
N VAL A 459 -6.66 12.54 5.15
CA VAL A 459 -7.87 13.24 5.56
C VAL A 459 -8.88 13.18 4.42
N GLU A 460 -10.04 12.59 4.69
CA GLU A 460 -11.15 12.49 3.74
C GLU A 460 -12.32 13.34 4.24
N ALA A 461 -12.63 14.43 3.53
CA ALA A 461 -13.70 15.34 3.93
C ALA A 461 -14.59 15.74 2.74
N PRO A 462 -15.92 15.79 2.90
CA PRO A 462 -16.82 16.32 1.87
C PRO A 462 -16.70 17.85 1.69
N SER A 463 -15.90 18.50 2.55
CA SER A 463 -15.53 19.92 2.55
C SER A 463 -14.01 20.04 2.66
N SER A 464 -13.50 21.15 3.19
CA SER A 464 -12.06 21.29 3.48
C SER A 464 -11.56 20.24 4.44
N CYS A 465 -10.39 19.65 4.15
CA CYS A 465 -9.71 18.67 5.00
C CYS A 465 -9.09 19.37 6.21
N ILE A 466 -8.43 20.51 5.99
CA ILE A 466 -7.89 21.37 7.05
C ILE A 466 -8.55 22.74 6.94
N GLU A 467 -9.15 23.20 8.02
CA GLU A 467 -9.90 24.46 8.08
C GLU A 467 -9.59 25.22 9.39
N ILE A 468 -9.17 26.49 9.27
CA ILE A 468 -9.03 27.39 10.43
C ILE A 468 -10.04 28.52 10.34
N HIS A 469 -10.69 28.81 11.47
CA HIS A 469 -11.51 30.01 11.70
C HIS A 469 -10.82 30.91 12.73
N ASN A 470 -10.92 32.22 12.55
CA ASN A 470 -10.33 33.25 13.40
C ASN A 470 -8.78 33.29 13.43
N SER A 471 -8.18 33.85 14.48
CA SER A 471 -6.72 34.08 14.58
C SER A 471 -5.99 32.87 15.20
N SER A 472 -5.93 31.76 14.48
CA SER A 472 -5.38 30.47 14.98
C SER A 472 -4.37 29.86 14.00
N ASN A 473 -3.49 28.98 14.48
CA ASN A 473 -2.43 28.40 13.65
C ASN A 473 -2.48 26.87 13.65
N ILE A 474 -2.28 26.26 12.48
CA ILE A 474 -2.02 24.82 12.34
C ILE A 474 -0.67 24.65 11.67
N SER A 475 0.20 23.87 12.29
CA SER A 475 1.43 23.38 11.67
C SER A 475 1.36 21.87 11.54
N VAL A 476 1.47 21.35 10.32
CA VAL A 476 1.68 19.92 10.05
C VAL A 476 3.16 19.76 9.76
N ILE A 477 3.85 18.96 10.57
CA ILE A 477 5.29 18.71 10.46
C ILE A 477 5.54 17.21 10.42
N ASP A 478 6.74 16.82 10.01
CA ASP A 478 7.23 15.48 10.25
C ASP A 478 8.60 15.50 10.93
N SER A 479 8.63 15.14 12.21
CA SER A 479 9.85 15.21 13.03
C SER A 479 10.86 14.09 12.76
N VAL A 480 10.48 13.02 12.05
CA VAL A 480 11.30 11.81 11.87
C VAL A 480 11.70 11.58 10.41
N GLY A 481 10.92 12.08 9.45
CA GLY A 481 11.08 11.80 8.02
C GLY A 481 10.17 10.66 7.55
N ASP A 482 9.85 10.64 6.26
CA ASP A 482 8.96 9.69 5.56
C ASP A 482 7.45 9.83 5.83
N GLY A 483 7.03 10.78 6.68
CA GLY A 483 5.62 11.12 6.90
C GLY A 483 5.01 11.85 5.71
N MET A 484 3.71 11.67 5.50
CA MET A 484 2.99 12.27 4.37
C MET A 484 1.57 12.69 4.78
N LEU A 485 1.14 13.87 4.32
CA LEU A 485 -0.25 14.32 4.41
C LEU A 485 -0.95 14.10 3.07
N ILE A 486 -2.05 13.35 3.08
CA ILE A 486 -2.95 13.20 1.92
C ILE A 486 -4.26 13.90 2.24
N ALA A 487 -4.67 14.88 1.45
CA ALA A 487 -5.93 15.60 1.61
C ALA A 487 -6.89 15.30 0.45
N ASN A 488 -7.89 14.46 0.71
CA ASN A 488 -8.91 14.04 -0.24
C ASN A 488 -10.21 14.82 0.01
N THR A 489 -10.66 15.62 -0.97
CA THR A 489 -11.87 16.42 -0.83
C THR A 489 -12.79 16.34 -2.04
N THR A 490 -14.10 16.43 -1.77
CA THR A 490 -15.14 16.69 -2.77
C THR A 490 -15.74 18.09 -2.63
N GLY A 491 -15.10 19.00 -1.90
CA GLY A 491 -15.67 20.29 -1.50
C GLY A 491 -14.81 21.52 -1.84
N ASP A 492 -15.12 22.65 -1.21
CA ASP A 492 -14.57 23.99 -1.50
C ASP A 492 -13.13 24.22 -0.95
N GLY A 493 -12.15 23.43 -1.37
CA GLY A 493 -10.73 23.60 -1.03
C GLY A 493 -10.23 22.55 -0.05
N ALA A 494 -9.26 21.71 -0.43
CA ALA A 494 -8.68 20.70 0.45
C ALA A 494 -8.03 21.32 1.69
N ILE A 495 -7.32 22.43 1.52
CA ILE A 495 -6.82 23.28 2.60
C ILE A 495 -7.46 24.65 2.48
N ALA A 496 -8.14 25.13 3.52
CA ALA A 496 -8.86 26.40 3.47
C ALA A 496 -8.70 27.26 4.73
N LEU A 497 -8.42 28.55 4.54
CA LEU A 497 -8.62 29.61 5.53
C LEU A 497 -9.86 30.40 5.16
N ARG A 498 -10.92 30.45 5.97
CA ARG A 498 -12.15 31.18 5.62
C ARG A 498 -12.09 32.67 5.96
N ALA A 499 -12.96 33.45 5.31
CA ALA A 499 -13.09 34.90 5.50
C ALA A 499 -13.12 35.30 6.99
N GLU A 500 -12.47 36.42 7.33
CA GLU A 500 -12.30 36.96 8.70
C GLU A 500 -11.28 36.21 9.60
N SER A 501 -10.55 35.24 9.05
CA SER A 501 -9.49 34.52 9.77
C SER A 501 -8.10 35.13 9.51
N TYR A 502 -7.35 35.41 10.58
CA TYR A 502 -5.98 35.97 10.55
C TYR A 502 -4.92 34.91 10.88
N GLY A 503 -5.27 33.64 10.68
CA GLY A 503 -4.48 32.48 11.06
C GLY A 503 -3.49 32.02 10.00
N ASN A 504 -2.60 31.10 10.38
CA ASN A 504 -1.61 30.51 9.48
C ASN A 504 -1.76 28.98 9.41
N ILE A 505 -1.76 28.41 8.20
CA ILE A 505 -1.59 26.97 7.98
C ILE A 505 -0.20 26.75 7.39
N MET A 506 0.61 25.95 8.08
CA MET A 506 1.92 25.53 7.59
C MET A 506 1.92 24.03 7.43
N VAL A 507 2.30 23.54 6.26
CA VAL A 507 2.53 22.12 6.00
C VAL A 507 3.99 21.96 5.61
N ASP A 508 4.80 21.58 6.59
CA ASP A 508 6.22 21.27 6.45
C ASP A 508 6.44 19.76 6.44
N ALA A 509 5.78 19.11 5.49
CA ALA A 509 5.84 17.68 5.18
C ALA A 509 5.34 17.48 3.73
N PRO A 510 5.70 16.37 3.07
CA PRO A 510 5.12 15.99 1.80
C PRO A 510 3.58 16.02 1.83
N LEU A 511 2.98 16.72 0.87
CA LEU A 511 1.54 16.93 0.74
C LEU A 511 1.05 16.47 -0.63
N THR A 512 0.04 15.60 -0.63
CA THR A 512 -0.76 15.31 -1.82
C THR A 512 -2.17 15.82 -1.62
N ILE A 513 -2.67 16.65 -2.54
CA ILE A 513 -4.07 17.08 -2.56
C ILE A 513 -4.80 16.39 -3.72
N ASN A 514 -5.90 15.69 -3.42
CA ASN A 514 -6.81 15.11 -4.41
C ASN A 514 -8.19 15.76 -4.30
N ALA A 515 -8.43 16.79 -5.10
CA ALA A 515 -9.65 17.61 -5.13
C ALA A 515 -10.39 17.39 -6.46
N MET A 516 -10.91 16.18 -6.67
CA MET A 516 -11.27 15.65 -8.01
C MET A 516 -12.76 15.76 -8.37
N SER A 517 -13.61 16.28 -7.49
CA SER A 517 -15.05 16.42 -7.78
C SER A 517 -15.33 17.75 -8.49
N SER A 518 -16.33 17.80 -9.37
CA SER A 518 -16.69 19.04 -10.07
C SER A 518 -16.82 20.21 -9.08
N ASN A 519 -16.06 21.29 -9.30
CA ASN A 519 -15.99 22.49 -8.45
C ASN A 519 -15.03 22.41 -7.23
N SER A 520 -14.29 21.32 -7.04
CA SER A 520 -13.30 21.19 -5.96
C SER A 520 -12.04 22.02 -6.20
N ARG A 521 -11.47 22.57 -5.13
CA ARG A 521 -10.26 23.40 -5.16
C ARG A 521 -9.14 22.76 -4.34
N GLY A 522 -7.89 23.10 -4.65
CA GLY A 522 -6.73 22.63 -3.88
C GLY A 522 -6.55 23.44 -2.59
N ILE A 523 -5.91 24.61 -2.68
CA ILE A 523 -5.66 25.50 -1.54
C ILE A 523 -6.43 26.80 -1.72
N ARG A 524 -7.06 27.29 -0.64
CA ARG A 524 -7.83 28.53 -0.65
C ARG A 524 -7.59 29.40 0.57
N THR A 525 -7.34 30.69 0.38
CA THR A 525 -7.20 31.67 1.48
C THR A 525 -8.02 32.92 1.27
N TYR A 526 -8.43 33.54 2.39
CA TYR A 526 -9.12 34.82 2.42
C TYR A 526 -8.52 35.73 3.52
N ALA A 527 -8.76 37.04 3.42
CA ALA A 527 -8.36 38.05 4.42
C ALA A 527 -6.85 38.04 4.70
N ALA A 528 -6.37 38.26 5.93
CA ALA A 528 -4.94 38.36 6.26
C ALA A 528 -4.25 37.00 6.56
N GLY A 529 -4.90 35.88 6.23
CA GLY A 529 -4.37 34.54 6.55
C GLY A 529 -3.23 34.11 5.63
N SER A 530 -2.36 33.21 6.10
CA SER A 530 -1.28 32.64 5.28
C SER A 530 -1.33 31.10 5.20
N VAL A 531 -1.07 30.55 4.01
CA VAL A 531 -0.83 29.11 3.82
C VAL A 531 0.56 28.91 3.24
N THR A 532 1.39 28.09 3.88
CA THR A 532 2.72 27.71 3.37
C THR A 532 2.82 26.20 3.27
N VAL A 533 3.27 25.69 2.11
CA VAL A 533 3.49 24.26 1.85
C VAL A 533 4.87 24.05 1.19
N THR A 534 5.67 23.13 1.70
CA THR A 534 7.09 22.95 1.28
C THR A 534 7.34 21.83 0.26
N ASP A 535 6.42 20.88 0.10
CA ASP A 535 6.49 19.82 -0.91
C ASP A 535 5.08 19.35 -1.29
N ALA A 536 4.49 19.96 -2.32
CA ALA A 536 3.10 19.72 -2.71
C ALA A 536 2.96 19.12 -4.11
N GLU A 537 2.14 18.08 -4.21
CA GLU A 537 1.51 17.65 -5.46
C GLU A 537 0.00 17.95 -5.37
N ILE A 538 -0.45 18.98 -6.11
CA ILE A 538 -1.83 19.45 -6.06
C ILE A 538 -2.57 19.03 -7.31
N ASN A 539 -3.54 18.13 -7.14
CA ASN A 539 -4.49 17.72 -8.16
C ASN A 539 -5.88 18.28 -7.84
N ALA A 540 -6.36 19.22 -8.66
CA ALA A 540 -7.68 19.83 -8.48
C ALA A 540 -8.45 19.95 -9.80
N SER A 541 -9.77 20.01 -9.69
CA SER A 541 -10.70 20.13 -10.83
C SER A 541 -11.53 21.42 -10.78
N LYS A 542 -10.98 22.51 -10.24
CA LYS A 542 -11.55 23.86 -10.44
C LYS A 542 -10.49 24.93 -10.37
N ILE A 543 -9.81 24.98 -9.22
CA ILE A 543 -8.68 25.89 -9.00
C ILE A 543 -7.65 25.16 -8.14
N GLY A 544 -6.40 25.12 -8.58
CA GLY A 544 -5.30 24.52 -7.81
C GLY A 544 -5.03 25.33 -6.55
N VAL A 545 -4.73 26.62 -6.72
CA VAL A 545 -4.46 27.56 -5.62
C VAL A 545 -5.22 28.86 -5.82
N GLU A 546 -5.89 29.36 -4.77
CA GLU A 546 -6.71 30.58 -4.84
C GLU A 546 -6.53 31.47 -3.59
N SER A 547 -6.10 32.72 -3.78
CA SER A 547 -5.94 33.70 -2.71
C SER A 547 -6.82 34.94 -2.92
N TYR A 548 -7.57 35.33 -1.88
CA TYR A 548 -8.37 36.55 -1.83
C TYR A 548 -7.81 37.55 -0.80
N GLY A 549 -7.68 38.82 -1.18
CA GLY A 549 -7.56 39.91 -0.22
C GLY A 549 -8.89 40.28 0.45
N ASP A 550 -8.86 41.17 1.45
CA ASP A 550 -10.08 41.67 2.12
C ASP A 550 -10.92 42.57 1.21
N TRP A 551 -12.17 42.15 0.97
CA TRP A 551 -13.19 42.84 0.15
C TRP A 551 -13.52 44.25 0.62
N ASN A 552 -13.30 44.60 1.89
CA ASN A 552 -13.76 45.88 2.44
C ASN A 552 -12.66 46.92 2.63
N TYR A 553 -11.38 46.55 2.73
CA TYR A 553 -10.32 47.51 3.05
C TYR A 553 -8.95 47.29 2.38
N HIS A 554 -8.68 46.17 1.69
CA HIS A 554 -7.38 45.88 1.01
C HIS A 554 -6.11 46.12 1.86
N GLN A 555 -6.19 46.20 3.19
CA GLN A 555 -5.03 46.59 4.01
C GLN A 555 -4.15 45.39 4.39
N ASP A 556 -4.71 44.18 4.48
CA ASP A 556 -3.97 42.96 4.83
C ASP A 556 -4.26 41.85 3.80
N ALA A 557 -3.28 41.56 2.94
CA ALA A 557 -3.38 40.54 1.88
C ALA A 557 -3.25 39.11 2.45
N SER A 558 -4.01 38.15 1.92
CA SER A 558 -3.71 36.74 2.20
C SER A 558 -2.52 36.31 1.37
N THR A 559 -1.75 35.38 1.91
CA THR A 559 -0.56 34.86 1.24
C THR A 559 -0.66 33.34 1.10
N ILE A 560 -0.31 32.82 -0.08
CA ILE A 560 -0.11 31.40 -0.30
C ILE A 560 1.30 31.20 -0.85
N THR A 561 2.09 30.34 -0.22
CA THR A 561 3.39 29.90 -0.72
C THR A 561 3.37 28.38 -0.89
N VAL A 562 3.64 27.90 -2.09
CA VAL A 562 3.73 26.47 -2.42
C VAL A 562 5.10 26.19 -3.01
N THR A 563 5.80 25.17 -2.50
CA THR A 563 6.95 24.56 -3.17
C THR A 563 6.51 23.18 -3.66
N GLY A 564 6.67 22.91 -4.95
CA GLY A 564 6.06 21.77 -5.62
C GLY A 564 5.20 22.16 -6.81
N ASN A 565 4.70 21.16 -7.53
CA ASN A 565 4.01 21.32 -8.81
C ASN A 565 2.49 21.34 -8.64
N ILE A 566 1.81 22.11 -9.48
CA ILE A 566 0.34 22.18 -9.54
C ILE A 566 -0.12 21.61 -10.87
N THR A 567 -0.97 20.58 -10.84
CA THR A 567 -1.54 19.96 -12.04
C THR A 567 -3.06 19.93 -11.95
N MET A 568 -3.75 20.45 -12.96
CA MET A 568 -5.20 20.46 -13.01
C MET A 568 -5.72 19.34 -13.90
N SER A 569 -6.72 18.58 -13.42
CA SER A 569 -7.23 17.38 -14.13
C SER A 569 -8.67 17.52 -14.66
N GLY A 570 -9.26 18.72 -14.62
CA GLY A 570 -10.67 18.98 -14.99
C GLY A 570 -10.90 19.35 -16.46
N ASP A 571 -12.16 19.40 -16.89
CA ASP A 571 -12.56 19.33 -18.31
C ASP A 571 -12.82 20.68 -19.02
N SER A 572 -13.06 21.81 -18.33
CA SER A 572 -13.11 23.15 -18.97
C SER A 572 -13.55 24.28 -18.01
N THR A 573 -12.82 25.40 -17.99
CA THR A 573 -13.02 26.69 -17.25
C THR A 573 -12.16 26.94 -15.98
N GLU A 574 -11.03 26.25 -15.84
CA GLU A 574 -10.35 26.10 -14.54
C GLU A 574 -8.93 26.69 -14.53
N TYR A 575 -8.53 27.24 -13.37
CA TYR A 575 -7.27 27.97 -13.17
C TYR A 575 -6.24 27.08 -12.44
N GLY A 576 -4.97 27.11 -12.86
CA GLY A 576 -3.89 26.54 -12.04
C GLY A 576 -3.74 27.33 -10.74
N ALA A 577 -3.53 28.65 -10.85
CA ALA A 577 -3.52 29.57 -9.72
C ALA A 577 -4.30 30.86 -9.99
N TYR A 578 -4.97 31.38 -8.95
CA TYR A 578 -5.77 32.60 -9.01
C TYR A 578 -5.51 33.54 -7.82
N ALA A 579 -5.25 34.82 -8.09
CA ALA A 579 -5.10 35.85 -7.05
C ALA A 579 -6.09 37.00 -7.28
N TYR A 580 -6.85 37.34 -6.24
CA TYR A 580 -7.95 38.30 -6.31
C TYR A 580 -7.81 39.42 -5.26
N SER A 581 -8.10 40.67 -5.65
CA SER A 581 -8.32 41.81 -4.74
C SER A 581 -7.22 42.04 -3.70
N GLY A 582 -5.95 41.91 -4.11
CA GLY A 582 -4.76 42.08 -3.28
C GLY A 582 -4.16 40.80 -2.72
N GLY A 583 -4.78 39.63 -2.94
CA GLY A 583 -4.21 38.34 -2.55
C GLY A 583 -2.86 38.07 -3.22
N GLU A 584 -1.97 37.35 -2.53
CA GLU A 584 -0.62 37.05 -2.99
C GLU A 584 -0.37 35.54 -3.06
N VAL A 585 0.15 35.07 -4.19
CA VAL A 585 0.47 33.65 -4.43
C VAL A 585 1.90 33.52 -4.93
N THR A 586 2.71 32.69 -4.26
CA THR A 586 4.06 32.32 -4.68
C THR A 586 4.14 30.81 -4.89
N ILE A 587 4.58 30.37 -6.06
CA ILE A 587 4.72 28.95 -6.42
C ILE A 587 6.15 28.68 -6.89
N ASN A 588 6.86 27.82 -6.17
CA ASN A 588 8.18 27.32 -6.49
C ASN A 588 8.07 25.94 -7.16
N GLY A 589 7.61 25.94 -8.40
CA GLY A 589 7.38 24.74 -9.21
C GLY A 589 6.62 25.07 -10.48
N ASP A 590 6.27 24.04 -11.24
CA ASP A 590 5.53 24.16 -12.49
C ASP A 590 4.01 24.26 -12.22
N VAL A 591 3.29 24.97 -13.09
CA VAL A 591 1.83 25.15 -13.00
C VAL A 591 1.17 24.78 -14.32
N GLU A 592 0.39 23.71 -14.30
CA GLU A 592 -0.42 23.26 -15.43
C GLU A 592 -1.91 23.47 -15.13
N GLY A 593 -2.50 24.52 -15.72
CA GLY A 593 -3.92 24.81 -15.67
C GLY A 593 -4.70 24.10 -16.77
N ALA A 594 -5.88 23.56 -16.44
CA ALA A 594 -6.71 22.86 -17.43
C ALA A 594 -7.22 23.80 -18.54
N ASN A 595 -7.52 25.06 -18.21
CA ASN A 595 -7.86 26.10 -19.20
C ASN A 595 -6.91 27.29 -19.14
N THR A 596 -6.70 27.82 -17.93
CA THR A 596 -5.86 28.98 -17.72
C THR A 596 -4.78 28.65 -16.69
N GLY A 597 -3.50 28.87 -17.00
CA GLY A 597 -2.39 28.57 -16.08
C GLY A 597 -2.45 29.46 -14.84
N LEU A 598 -2.25 30.76 -15.04
CA LEU A 598 -2.34 31.78 -13.99
C LEU A 598 -3.40 32.82 -14.30
N CYS A 599 -4.07 33.30 -13.26
CA CYS A 599 -5.05 34.36 -13.39
C CYS A 599 -4.94 35.38 -12.25
N SER A 600 -5.06 36.67 -12.55
CA SER A 600 -5.11 37.75 -11.54
C SER A 600 -6.20 38.76 -11.85
N ASP A 601 -6.89 39.21 -10.80
CA ASP A 601 -7.83 40.33 -10.81
C ASP A 601 -7.62 41.17 -9.54
N GLY A 602 -6.61 42.03 -9.60
CA GLY A 602 -6.12 42.88 -8.51
C GLY A 602 -5.11 42.22 -7.56
N GLY A 603 -4.63 41.00 -7.83
CA GLY A 603 -3.70 40.26 -6.95
C GLY A 603 -2.24 40.24 -7.42
N THR A 604 -1.38 39.54 -6.68
CA THR A 604 0.02 39.29 -7.04
C THR A 604 0.29 37.80 -7.19
N LEU A 605 0.86 37.35 -8.31
CA LEU A 605 1.38 35.98 -8.46
C LEU A 605 2.85 35.96 -8.84
N THR A 606 3.63 35.07 -8.22
CA THR A 606 5.01 34.79 -8.59
C THR A 606 5.20 33.29 -8.78
N VAL A 607 5.70 32.88 -9.94
CA VAL A 607 5.96 31.46 -10.27
C VAL A 607 7.39 31.30 -10.79
N THR A 608 8.14 30.35 -10.22
CA THR A 608 9.53 30.12 -10.66
C THR A 608 9.66 29.08 -11.78
N GLY A 609 8.74 28.13 -11.88
CA GLY A 609 8.69 27.11 -12.93
C GLY A 609 7.98 27.54 -14.20
N ASP A 610 7.73 26.56 -15.07
CA ASP A 610 6.98 26.71 -16.30
C ASP A 610 5.47 26.78 -16.03
N VAL A 611 4.76 27.56 -16.85
CA VAL A 611 3.31 27.76 -16.76
C VAL A 611 2.67 27.33 -18.06
N SER A 612 1.65 26.48 -17.98
CA SER A 612 0.81 26.10 -19.11
C SER A 612 -0.67 26.26 -18.79
N GLY A 613 -1.45 26.64 -19.79
CA GLY A 613 -2.91 26.61 -19.74
C GLY A 613 -3.46 26.38 -21.13
N ASN A 614 -4.46 25.51 -21.29
CA ASN A 614 -4.90 25.09 -22.62
C ASN A 614 -5.37 26.27 -23.52
N THR A 615 -6.13 27.22 -22.97
CA THR A 615 -6.60 28.40 -23.70
C THR A 615 -5.77 29.63 -23.35
N GLU A 616 -5.36 29.79 -22.09
CA GLU A 616 -4.62 30.97 -21.64
C GLU A 616 -3.44 30.54 -20.77
N GLY A 617 -2.20 30.86 -21.15
CA GLY A 617 -1.06 30.61 -20.24
C GLY A 617 -1.18 31.50 -19.00
N VAL A 618 -1.32 32.81 -19.22
CA VAL A 618 -1.51 33.81 -18.17
C VAL A 618 -2.64 34.78 -18.52
N ARG A 619 -3.55 35.02 -17.58
CA ARG A 619 -4.65 35.99 -17.66
C ARG A 619 -4.54 37.08 -16.61
N MET A 620 -4.72 38.32 -17.00
CA MET A 620 -4.84 39.47 -16.09
C MET A 620 -6.08 40.28 -16.45
N TYR A 621 -6.98 40.46 -15.50
CA TYR A 621 -8.23 41.21 -15.67
C TYR A 621 -8.02 42.73 -15.45
N SER A 622 -9.09 43.50 -15.61
CA SER A 622 -9.06 44.97 -15.62
C SER A 622 -8.67 45.59 -14.28
N ASP A 623 -8.93 44.92 -13.17
CA ASP A 623 -8.57 45.45 -11.84
C ASP A 623 -7.04 45.36 -11.62
N GLY A 624 -6.33 44.64 -12.50
CA GLY A 624 -4.88 44.64 -12.60
C GLY A 624 -4.21 43.70 -11.61
N GLY A 625 -3.10 44.14 -11.01
CA GLY A 625 -2.22 43.30 -10.21
C GLY A 625 -0.84 43.12 -10.84
N ASN A 626 -0.06 42.16 -10.31
CA ASN A 626 1.29 41.87 -10.77
C ASN A 626 1.49 40.36 -10.93
N ILE A 627 1.86 39.89 -12.11
CA ILE A 627 2.24 38.48 -12.33
C ILE A 627 3.70 38.42 -12.76
N THR A 628 4.50 37.59 -12.09
CA THR A 628 5.90 37.31 -12.47
C THR A 628 6.07 35.81 -12.70
N VAL A 629 6.65 35.43 -13.85
CA VAL A 629 7.00 34.05 -14.19
C VAL A 629 8.47 33.99 -14.61
N THR A 630 9.30 33.17 -13.97
CA THR A 630 10.70 33.01 -14.42
C THR A 630 10.89 31.93 -15.47
N GLY A 631 10.02 30.92 -15.48
CA GLY A 631 9.97 29.91 -16.54
C GLY A 631 9.29 30.38 -17.82
N ASN A 632 8.93 29.41 -18.66
CA ASN A 632 8.21 29.62 -19.91
C ASN A 632 6.70 29.69 -19.66
N VAL A 633 5.99 30.37 -20.56
CA VAL A 633 4.52 30.38 -20.60
C VAL A 633 4.07 29.74 -21.92
N SER A 634 3.13 28.79 -21.84
CA SER A 634 2.62 28.10 -23.02
C SER A 634 1.10 27.96 -23.01
N SER A 635 0.51 28.03 -24.21
CA SER A 635 -0.92 27.78 -24.41
C SER A 635 -1.15 26.93 -25.66
N PRO A 636 -1.33 25.61 -25.51
CA PRO A 636 -1.33 24.66 -26.63
C PRO A 636 -2.67 24.51 -27.37
N GLY A 637 -3.79 24.94 -26.80
CA GLY A 637 -5.14 24.76 -27.35
C GLY A 637 -5.48 25.72 -28.48
N ASN A 638 -6.62 25.53 -29.16
CA ASN A 638 -7.05 26.43 -30.24
C ASN A 638 -7.63 27.74 -29.68
N TYR A 639 -7.54 28.84 -30.43
CA TYR A 639 -7.96 30.18 -29.97
C TYR A 639 -7.27 30.60 -28.67
N SER A 640 -5.98 30.28 -28.59
CA SER A 640 -5.20 30.44 -27.37
C SER A 640 -4.50 31.78 -27.25
N TYR A 641 -4.28 32.18 -26.00
CA TYR A 641 -3.41 33.28 -25.62
C TYR A 641 -2.25 32.74 -24.79
N GLY A 642 -1.01 33.07 -25.15
CA GLY A 642 0.11 32.83 -24.24
C GLY A 642 -0.06 33.72 -23.00
N ILE A 643 -0.27 35.01 -23.25
CA ILE A 643 -0.60 36.03 -22.26
C ILE A 643 -1.79 36.86 -22.75
N LEU A 644 -2.76 37.12 -21.88
CA LEU A 644 -3.85 38.07 -22.11
C LEU A 644 -3.98 39.03 -20.92
N ALA A 645 -3.58 40.29 -21.14
CA ALA A 645 -3.54 41.32 -20.11
C ALA A 645 -4.49 42.49 -20.37
N SER A 646 -5.51 42.65 -19.52
CA SER A 646 -6.47 43.76 -19.58
C SER A 646 -6.18 44.93 -18.63
N GLY A 647 -5.25 44.72 -17.70
CA GLY A 647 -4.77 45.69 -16.72
C GLY A 647 -3.45 45.22 -16.13
N GLY A 648 -2.96 45.87 -15.08
CA GLY A 648 -1.82 45.41 -14.28
C GLY A 648 -0.50 45.24 -15.04
N THR A 649 0.45 44.54 -14.40
CA THR A 649 1.74 44.21 -14.99
C THR A 649 1.98 42.71 -15.04
N ILE A 650 2.55 42.22 -16.14
CA ILE A 650 2.97 40.82 -16.30
C ILE A 650 4.43 40.82 -16.76
N ALA A 651 5.29 40.10 -16.05
CA ALA A 651 6.69 39.92 -16.41
C ALA A 651 7.00 38.42 -16.54
N VAL A 652 7.44 38.00 -17.73
CA VAL A 652 7.88 36.63 -18.01
C VAL A 652 9.35 36.66 -18.42
N THR A 653 10.22 35.93 -17.74
CA THR A 653 11.65 35.87 -18.09
C THR A 653 11.91 34.88 -19.22
N GLY A 654 11.18 33.76 -19.24
CA GLY A 654 11.29 32.73 -20.27
C GLY A 654 10.57 33.07 -21.58
N ASN A 655 10.33 32.04 -22.39
CA ASN A 655 9.63 32.17 -23.67
C ASN A 655 8.11 32.20 -23.46
N VAL A 656 7.39 32.82 -24.39
CA VAL A 656 5.93 32.77 -24.44
C VAL A 656 5.49 32.13 -25.74
N SER A 657 4.60 31.14 -25.66
CA SER A 657 4.08 30.42 -26.83
C SER A 657 2.57 30.26 -26.82
N ALA A 658 1.96 30.39 -27.99
CA ALA A 658 0.55 30.07 -28.23
C ALA A 658 0.40 29.32 -29.56
N ASN A 659 -0.42 28.27 -29.59
CA ASN A 659 -0.56 27.40 -30.75
C ASN A 659 -2.01 27.31 -31.23
N GLY A 660 -2.24 26.99 -32.50
CA GLY A 660 -3.58 26.77 -33.03
C GLY A 660 -4.17 27.96 -33.80
N SER A 661 -5.38 27.79 -34.31
CA SER A 661 -6.00 28.83 -35.15
C SER A 661 -6.33 30.07 -34.32
N ASN A 662 -5.99 31.26 -34.82
CA ASN A 662 -6.15 32.55 -34.14
C ASN A 662 -5.37 32.65 -32.80
N ALA A 663 -4.26 31.93 -32.67
CA ALA A 663 -3.41 32.00 -31.49
C ALA A 663 -2.67 33.34 -31.39
N ILE A 664 -2.66 33.95 -30.22
CA ILE A 664 -1.95 35.20 -29.94
C ILE A 664 -0.97 34.97 -28.79
N ALA A 665 0.33 35.05 -29.05
CA ALA A 665 1.30 34.75 -28.00
C ALA A 665 1.26 35.80 -26.87
N VAL A 666 1.16 37.09 -27.20
CA VAL A 666 0.99 38.15 -26.20
C VAL A 666 -0.10 39.13 -26.63
N CYS A 667 -1.19 39.22 -25.87
CA CYS A 667 -2.23 40.23 -26.06
C CYS A 667 -2.29 41.15 -24.85
N SER A 668 -2.28 42.47 -25.08
CA SER A 668 -2.51 43.47 -24.06
C SER A 668 -3.61 44.45 -24.50
N ASN A 669 -4.49 44.83 -23.59
CA ASN A 669 -5.55 45.81 -23.80
C ASN A 669 -5.80 46.60 -22.50
N GLY A 670 -6.74 47.56 -22.54
CA GLY A 670 -7.01 48.43 -21.40
C GLY A 670 -5.76 49.20 -20.95
N SER A 671 -5.29 48.94 -19.73
CA SER A 671 -4.08 49.53 -19.14
C SER A 671 -2.95 48.53 -18.90
N GLY A 672 -3.02 47.34 -19.50
CA GLY A 672 -2.05 46.27 -19.28
C GLY A 672 -0.62 46.63 -19.73
N SER A 673 0.36 46.09 -19.00
CA SER A 673 1.78 46.19 -19.37
C SER A 673 2.45 44.83 -19.26
N VAL A 674 2.94 44.31 -20.39
CA VAL A 674 3.55 42.99 -20.47
C VAL A 674 5.02 43.10 -20.86
N MET A 675 5.90 42.38 -20.16
CA MET A 675 7.31 42.22 -20.49
C MET A 675 7.65 40.74 -20.67
N VAL A 676 8.30 40.40 -21.78
CA VAL A 676 8.78 39.06 -22.10
C VAL A 676 10.29 39.10 -22.34
N GLY A 677 11.05 38.37 -21.53
CA GLY A 677 12.50 38.24 -21.60
C GLY A 677 12.97 37.32 -22.74
N GLY A 678 12.20 36.27 -23.02
CA GLY A 678 12.52 35.26 -24.04
C GLY A 678 11.85 35.52 -25.40
N ASN A 679 11.82 34.46 -26.21
CA ASN A 679 11.19 34.47 -27.53
C ASN A 679 9.67 34.39 -27.42
N VAL A 680 8.99 34.94 -28.42
CA VAL A 680 7.54 34.94 -28.53
C VAL A 680 7.16 34.15 -29.79
N ASN A 681 6.45 33.04 -29.61
CA ASN A 681 6.11 32.12 -30.69
C ASN A 681 4.59 31.98 -30.81
N ALA A 682 4.03 32.28 -31.97
CA ALA A 682 2.62 32.05 -32.26
C ALA A 682 2.48 31.20 -33.54
N THR A 683 1.85 30.03 -33.44
CA THR A 683 1.73 29.11 -34.57
C THR A 683 0.26 28.88 -34.94
N GLY A 684 -0.04 28.69 -36.23
CA GLY A 684 -1.40 28.49 -36.75
C GLY A 684 -1.88 29.60 -37.69
N THR A 685 -3.05 29.41 -38.29
CA THR A 685 -3.64 30.40 -39.22
C THR A 685 -4.11 31.63 -38.48
N SER A 686 -3.82 32.83 -39.03
CA SER A 686 -4.19 34.13 -38.43
C SER A 686 -3.64 34.32 -37.01
N SER A 687 -2.42 33.86 -36.75
CA SER A 687 -1.75 33.98 -35.45
C SER A 687 -0.94 35.26 -35.34
N PHE A 688 -0.85 35.84 -34.13
CA PHE A 688 -0.05 37.04 -33.88
C PHE A 688 0.99 36.85 -32.79
N GLY A 689 2.19 37.40 -33.00
CA GLY A 689 3.24 37.42 -31.98
C GLY A 689 2.84 38.32 -30.81
N ALA A 690 2.54 39.58 -31.10
CA ALA A 690 2.02 40.52 -30.10
C ALA A 690 0.84 41.34 -30.65
N GLU A 691 -0.16 41.56 -29.80
CA GLU A 691 -1.29 42.42 -30.09
C GLU A 691 -1.54 43.41 -28.95
N VAL A 692 -1.73 44.69 -29.28
CA VAL A 692 -2.00 45.75 -28.29
C VAL A 692 -3.19 46.63 -28.66
N TRP A 693 -4.05 46.88 -27.68
CA TRP A 693 -5.22 47.75 -27.76
C TRP A 693 -5.18 48.87 -26.70
N ASP A 694 -6.02 49.88 -26.86
CA ASP A 694 -6.25 50.95 -25.87
C ASP A 694 -4.96 51.66 -25.39
N ASN A 695 -4.67 51.68 -24.08
CA ASN A 695 -3.50 52.34 -23.48
C ASN A 695 -2.51 51.31 -22.93
N SER A 696 -2.39 50.16 -23.60
CA SER A 696 -1.59 49.02 -23.15
C SER A 696 -0.22 48.92 -23.81
N SER A 697 0.69 48.14 -23.25
CA SER A 697 2.05 48.03 -23.77
C SER A 697 2.62 46.62 -23.67
N VAL A 698 3.45 46.27 -24.65
CA VAL A 698 4.20 45.01 -24.66
C VAL A 698 5.68 45.31 -24.94
N LYS A 699 6.58 44.71 -24.16
CA LYS A 699 8.04 44.76 -24.38
C LYS A 699 8.58 43.34 -24.52
N ILE A 700 9.29 43.06 -25.59
CA ILE A 700 9.84 41.74 -25.92
C ILE A 700 11.34 41.87 -26.12
N ASP A 701 12.11 41.13 -25.33
CA ASP A 701 13.57 41.13 -25.38
C ASP A 701 14.14 40.03 -26.30
N GLY A 702 13.33 39.01 -26.64
CA GLY A 702 13.66 37.98 -27.62
C GLY A 702 13.12 38.25 -29.03
N ILE A 703 13.03 37.18 -29.83
CA ILE A 703 12.57 37.22 -31.22
C ILE A 703 11.10 36.82 -31.30
N ILE A 704 10.35 37.46 -32.20
CA ILE A 704 8.97 37.08 -32.53
C ILE A 704 8.96 36.13 -33.73
N ASN A 705 8.43 34.92 -33.54
CA ASN A 705 8.17 33.93 -34.58
C ASN A 705 6.66 33.73 -34.72
N ALA A 706 6.02 34.49 -35.61
CA ALA A 706 4.58 34.43 -35.84
C ALA A 706 4.21 34.83 -37.28
N THR A 707 3.06 34.36 -37.78
CA THR A 707 2.58 34.70 -39.13
C THR A 707 2.17 36.17 -39.23
N GLY A 708 1.38 36.65 -38.28
CA GLY A 708 1.22 38.06 -37.97
C GLY A 708 2.29 38.48 -36.95
N TYR A 709 3.16 39.41 -37.32
CA TYR A 709 4.27 39.81 -36.45
C TYR A 709 3.76 40.61 -35.23
N VAL A 710 3.21 41.81 -35.47
CA VAL A 710 2.59 42.65 -34.43
C VAL A 710 1.25 43.23 -34.92
N SER A 711 0.26 43.37 -34.05
CA SER A 711 -1.01 44.08 -34.29
C SER A 711 -1.15 45.26 -33.32
N ILE A 712 -1.36 46.46 -33.84
CA ILE A 712 -1.65 47.66 -33.04
C ILE A 712 -3.08 48.10 -33.34
N ALA A 713 -4.00 47.98 -32.39
CA ALA A 713 -5.42 48.32 -32.53
C ALA A 713 -6.04 47.81 -33.86
N GLY A 714 -5.80 46.54 -34.16
CA GLY A 714 -6.27 45.86 -35.38
C GLY A 714 -5.46 46.14 -36.66
N THR A 715 -4.42 47.00 -36.60
CA THR A 715 -3.52 47.24 -37.73
C THR A 715 -2.28 46.35 -37.63
N VAL A 716 -2.14 45.43 -38.57
CA VAL A 716 -0.97 44.51 -38.65
C VAL A 716 0.27 45.26 -39.12
N LYS A 717 1.40 44.98 -38.47
CA LYS A 717 2.73 45.55 -38.73
C LYS A 717 3.72 44.42 -38.92
N GLY A 718 4.46 44.44 -40.03
CA GLY A 718 5.62 43.58 -40.25
C GLY A 718 6.86 44.10 -39.53
N PRO A 719 7.97 43.33 -39.53
CA PRO A 719 9.21 43.73 -38.84
C PRO A 719 9.76 45.10 -39.24
N GLY A 720 9.52 45.54 -40.48
CA GLY A 720 9.98 46.84 -41.01
C GLY A 720 9.03 48.02 -40.79
N ASP A 721 7.81 47.80 -40.31
CA ASP A 721 6.78 48.86 -40.16
C ASP A 721 6.92 49.60 -38.81
N THR A 722 8.14 50.01 -38.48
CA THR A 722 8.49 50.63 -37.19
C THR A 722 8.14 52.11 -37.17
N TYR A 723 7.73 52.59 -35.99
CA TYR A 723 7.48 53.99 -35.69
C TYR A 723 8.78 54.69 -35.23
N GLU A 724 9.05 55.88 -35.79
CA GLU A 724 10.17 56.75 -35.40
C GLU A 724 9.67 58.10 -34.85
N PRO A 725 10.31 58.68 -33.81
CA PRO A 725 11.50 58.17 -33.13
C PRO A 725 11.21 56.94 -32.25
N THR A 726 12.17 56.03 -32.11
CA THR A 726 12.05 54.93 -31.15
C THR A 726 11.83 55.43 -29.72
N LYS A 727 10.91 54.78 -29.00
CA LYS A 727 10.55 55.09 -27.61
C LYS A 727 11.62 54.64 -26.61
N LEU A 728 12.39 53.60 -26.94
CA LEU A 728 13.44 53.05 -26.08
C LEU A 728 14.66 52.67 -26.94
N ALA A 729 15.82 53.22 -26.59
CA ALA A 729 17.06 52.94 -27.31
C ALA A 729 17.36 51.43 -27.35
N GLY A 730 17.68 50.92 -28.53
CA GLY A 730 17.92 49.49 -28.76
C GLY A 730 16.66 48.65 -29.00
N TYR A 731 15.49 49.27 -29.10
CA TYR A 731 14.23 48.60 -29.43
C TYR A 731 13.61 49.24 -30.68
N TYR A 732 12.89 48.42 -31.45
CA TYR A 732 11.95 48.87 -32.46
C TYR A 732 10.61 49.18 -31.80
N THR A 733 10.04 50.34 -32.10
CA THR A 733 8.71 50.74 -31.60
C THR A 733 7.67 50.48 -32.68
N TYR A 734 6.59 49.78 -32.34
CA TYR A 734 5.43 49.59 -33.22
C TYR A 734 4.24 50.32 -32.62
N ALA A 735 3.68 51.29 -33.35
CA ALA A 735 2.56 52.11 -32.92
C ALA A 735 1.79 52.72 -34.13
N ASN A 736 0.57 53.21 -33.90
CA ASN A 736 -0.25 53.85 -34.95
C ASN A 736 -0.26 55.39 -34.88
N SER A 737 0.21 56.00 -33.79
CA SER A 737 0.20 57.45 -33.62
C SER A 737 1.39 57.94 -32.79
N SER A 738 1.67 59.23 -32.87
CA SER A 738 2.74 59.89 -32.11
C SER A 738 2.51 59.96 -30.60
N ASN A 739 1.28 59.72 -30.13
CA ASN A 739 0.97 59.76 -28.70
C ASN A 739 1.45 58.49 -27.96
N LEU A 740 1.79 57.41 -28.69
CA LEU A 740 2.40 56.17 -28.17
C LEU A 740 1.72 55.61 -26.90
N LEU A 741 0.39 55.70 -26.84
CA LEU A 741 -0.42 55.21 -25.73
C LEU A 741 -0.50 53.68 -25.73
N ASN A 742 -0.71 53.07 -26.90
CA ASN A 742 -0.49 51.65 -27.14
C ASN A 742 0.67 51.39 -28.10
N TYR A 743 1.57 50.50 -27.69
CA TYR A 743 2.79 50.21 -28.44
C TYR A 743 3.38 48.85 -28.09
N VAL A 744 4.12 48.28 -29.04
CA VAL A 744 4.99 47.13 -28.82
C VAL A 744 6.45 47.56 -28.98
N LEU A 745 7.31 47.19 -28.04
CA LEU A 745 8.75 47.29 -28.14
C LEU A 745 9.34 45.92 -28.40
N VAL A 746 10.13 45.77 -29.46
CA VAL A 746 10.86 44.52 -29.74
C VAL A 746 12.34 44.85 -29.80
N LYS A 747 13.16 44.09 -29.08
CA LYS A 747 14.60 44.33 -29.02
C LYS A 747 15.22 44.23 -30.41
N GLY A 748 16.03 45.24 -30.75
CA GLY A 748 16.70 45.30 -32.04
C GLY A 748 17.77 44.23 -32.17
N ILE A 749 17.68 43.45 -33.24
CA ILE A 749 18.76 42.59 -33.76
C ILE A 749 19.33 43.23 -35.02
N TYR A 750 20.64 43.35 -35.08
CA TYR A 750 21.34 44.05 -36.15
C TYR A 750 22.26 43.09 -36.89
N GLN A 751 22.12 43.08 -38.21
CA GLN A 751 23.02 42.36 -39.09
C GLN A 751 24.31 43.17 -39.30
N VAL A 752 25.44 42.50 -39.12
CA VAL A 752 26.76 42.95 -39.51
C VAL A 752 27.18 42.21 -40.77
N THR A 753 27.32 42.95 -41.87
CA THR A 753 27.73 42.43 -43.17
C THR A 753 29.19 42.73 -43.41
N PHE A 754 29.92 41.76 -43.94
CA PHE A 754 31.34 41.88 -44.24
C PHE A 754 31.54 42.03 -45.75
N ASP A 755 31.81 43.25 -46.21
CA ASP A 755 32.22 43.51 -47.58
C ASP A 755 33.73 43.27 -47.72
N THR A 756 34.07 42.14 -48.34
CA THR A 756 35.46 41.71 -48.48
C THR A 756 36.20 42.47 -49.58
N GLN A 757 35.54 43.38 -50.30
CA GLN A 757 36.10 44.21 -51.37
C GLN A 757 36.97 43.39 -52.36
N GLY A 758 36.45 42.25 -52.82
CA GLY A 758 37.12 41.36 -53.77
C GLY A 758 38.00 40.26 -53.15
N GLY A 759 37.90 40.02 -51.83
CA GLY A 759 38.46 38.84 -51.17
C GLY A 759 37.46 37.68 -51.05
N SER A 760 37.86 36.60 -50.40
CA SER A 760 36.99 35.45 -50.07
C SER A 760 35.77 35.87 -49.25
N THR A 761 34.62 35.24 -49.49
CA THR A 761 33.34 35.56 -48.82
C THR A 761 33.39 35.29 -47.32
N ILE A 762 32.77 36.17 -46.55
CA ILE A 762 32.58 36.04 -45.10
C ILE A 762 31.07 36.12 -44.82
N GLU A 763 30.55 35.17 -44.05
CA GLU A 763 29.14 35.17 -43.66
C GLU A 763 28.82 36.36 -42.75
N SER A 764 27.62 36.92 -42.90
CA SER A 764 27.15 37.97 -42.00
C SER A 764 26.86 37.41 -40.61
N VAL A 765 26.95 38.27 -39.61
CA VAL A 765 26.66 37.94 -38.21
C VAL A 765 25.49 38.79 -37.74
N THR A 766 24.58 38.21 -36.97
CA THR A 766 23.49 38.95 -36.32
C THR A 766 23.80 39.10 -34.84
N THR A 767 23.65 40.31 -34.30
CA THR A 767 23.89 40.58 -32.88
C THR A 767 22.88 41.57 -32.30
N GLY A 768 22.78 41.64 -30.98
CA GLY A 768 21.87 42.56 -30.29
C GLY A 768 22.39 44.01 -30.23
N TYR A 769 21.52 44.94 -29.86
CA TYR A 769 21.91 46.33 -29.60
C TYR A 769 23.06 46.47 -28.59
N ASN A 770 24.01 47.35 -28.89
CA ASN A 770 25.11 47.77 -28.03
C ASN A 770 26.02 46.59 -27.60
N THR A 771 26.19 45.62 -28.49
CA THR A 771 27.06 44.45 -28.28
C THR A 771 28.34 44.55 -29.11
N GLU A 772 29.40 43.94 -28.61
CA GLU A 772 30.62 43.69 -29.37
C GLU A 772 30.44 42.42 -30.21
N ILE A 773 31.15 42.35 -31.33
CA ILE A 773 31.20 41.14 -32.17
C ILE A 773 32.62 40.57 -32.17
N THR A 774 32.75 39.26 -32.34
CA THR A 774 34.05 38.63 -32.54
C THR A 774 34.54 38.91 -33.96
N SER A 775 35.87 39.06 -34.11
CA SER A 775 36.45 39.24 -35.43
C SER A 775 36.29 37.95 -36.25
N PRO A 776 35.84 38.02 -37.51
CA PRO A 776 35.75 36.84 -38.36
C PRO A 776 37.15 36.36 -38.77
N THR A 777 37.22 35.17 -39.36
CA THR A 777 38.45 34.70 -39.99
C THR A 777 38.87 35.68 -41.09
N GLU A 778 40.16 35.99 -41.18
CA GLU A 778 40.67 36.93 -42.17
C GLU A 778 40.34 36.44 -43.59
N PRO A 779 39.73 37.29 -44.44
CA PRO A 779 39.52 36.92 -45.83
C PRO A 779 40.86 36.86 -46.58
N THR A 780 40.88 36.18 -47.71
CA THR A 780 42.05 36.09 -48.59
C THR A 780 41.78 36.74 -49.95
N ARG A 781 42.80 37.42 -50.50
CA ARG A 781 42.76 38.01 -51.84
C ARG A 781 44.13 37.87 -52.51
N THR A 782 44.20 37.16 -53.64
CA THR A 782 45.45 36.89 -54.35
C THR A 782 46.22 38.17 -54.68
N GLY A 783 47.49 38.23 -54.26
CA GLY A 783 48.36 39.39 -54.49
C GLY A 783 48.23 40.52 -53.45
N TYR A 784 47.47 40.31 -52.37
CA TYR A 784 47.27 41.30 -51.30
C TYR A 784 47.41 40.67 -49.90
N THR A 785 47.72 41.50 -48.91
CA THR A 785 47.68 41.20 -47.47
C THR A 785 46.46 41.88 -46.86
N PHE A 786 45.73 41.19 -45.99
CA PHE A 786 44.57 41.75 -45.29
C PHE A 786 45.03 42.80 -44.26
N GLY A 787 44.43 44.00 -44.33
CA GLY A 787 44.80 45.17 -43.53
C GLY A 787 43.80 45.53 -42.42
N GLY A 788 42.79 44.69 -42.17
CA GLY A 788 41.75 44.90 -41.15
C GLY A 788 40.39 45.32 -41.71
N TRP A 789 39.42 45.44 -40.80
CA TRP A 789 38.03 45.84 -41.07
C TRP A 789 37.81 47.32 -40.78
N TYR A 790 37.04 48.00 -41.63
CA TYR A 790 36.79 49.45 -41.56
C TYR A 790 35.31 49.77 -41.63
N LYS A 791 34.92 50.93 -41.06
CA LYS A 791 33.51 51.38 -40.98
C LYS A 791 32.95 51.90 -42.30
N GLU A 792 33.82 52.17 -43.28
CA GLU A 792 33.43 52.65 -44.60
C GLU A 792 34.36 52.12 -45.71
N ALA A 793 33.86 52.07 -46.94
CA ALA A 793 34.58 51.52 -48.10
C ALA A 793 35.92 52.22 -48.41
N ALA A 794 36.06 53.50 -48.03
CA ALA A 794 37.31 54.25 -48.17
C ALA A 794 38.42 53.79 -47.20
N CYS A 795 38.10 52.94 -46.23
CA CYS A 795 39.01 52.37 -45.24
C CYS A 795 39.84 53.42 -44.47
N THR A 796 39.15 54.43 -43.93
CA THR A 796 39.75 55.51 -43.13
C THR A 796 39.65 55.26 -41.62
N ASN A 797 38.49 54.80 -41.13
CA ASN A 797 38.22 54.51 -39.73
C ASN A 797 38.16 53.00 -39.50
N ALA A 798 39.15 52.46 -38.76
CA ALA A 798 39.18 51.05 -38.42
C ALA A 798 38.04 50.69 -37.45
N TRP A 799 37.48 49.49 -37.61
CA TRP A 799 36.61 48.88 -36.62
C TRP A 799 37.45 48.18 -35.55
N ASN A 800 37.21 48.49 -34.29
CA ASN A 800 37.87 47.86 -33.15
C ASN A 800 36.92 46.87 -32.47
N PHE A 801 37.13 45.57 -32.73
CA PHE A 801 36.30 44.49 -32.16
C PHE A 801 36.30 44.43 -30.62
N ALA A 802 37.24 45.09 -29.94
CA ALA A 802 37.29 45.12 -28.47
C ALA A 802 36.55 46.31 -27.83
N THR A 803 36.11 47.30 -28.61
CA THR A 803 35.48 48.53 -28.06
C THR A 803 34.30 49.05 -28.86
N ASP A 804 34.29 48.83 -30.17
CA ASP A 804 33.18 49.25 -31.01
C ASP A 804 31.98 48.32 -30.81
N LYS A 805 30.80 48.93 -30.75
CA LYS A 805 29.54 48.24 -30.48
C LYS A 805 28.57 48.40 -31.64
N VAL A 806 27.83 47.36 -31.93
CA VAL A 806 26.80 47.35 -32.97
C VAL A 806 25.54 47.97 -32.40
N THR A 807 25.17 49.15 -32.90
CA THR A 807 23.96 49.88 -32.48
C THR A 807 22.91 49.98 -33.59
N THR A 808 23.31 49.71 -34.84
CA THR A 808 22.46 49.61 -36.02
C THR A 808 23.00 48.54 -36.97
N ALA A 809 22.27 48.19 -38.03
CA ALA A 809 22.82 47.39 -39.11
C ALA A 809 24.11 48.03 -39.64
N THR A 810 25.18 47.25 -39.73
CA THR A 810 26.55 47.75 -39.95
C THR A 810 27.19 46.96 -41.09
N THR A 811 27.86 47.64 -42.01
CA THR A 811 28.71 46.97 -43.01
C THR A 811 30.17 47.28 -42.70
N LEU A 812 30.99 46.24 -42.54
CA LEU A 812 32.42 46.36 -42.33
C LEU A 812 33.16 46.03 -43.62
N PHE A 813 34.12 46.87 -44.00
CA PHE A 813 34.83 46.82 -45.27
C PHE A 813 36.27 46.35 -45.09
N ALA A 814 36.69 45.34 -45.84
CA ALA A 814 38.05 44.81 -45.81
C ALA A 814 39.03 45.78 -46.49
N LYS A 815 40.15 46.07 -45.82
CA LYS A 815 41.28 46.81 -46.41
C LYS A 815 42.32 45.83 -46.96
N TRP A 816 42.87 46.14 -48.13
CA TRP A 816 43.87 45.33 -48.81
C TRP A 816 45.16 46.11 -49.06
N ILE A 817 46.30 45.52 -48.71
CA ILE A 817 47.64 46.05 -48.96
C ILE A 817 48.27 45.21 -50.08
N PRO A 818 48.62 45.78 -51.25
CA PRO A 818 49.26 45.02 -52.33
C PRO A 818 50.56 44.37 -51.87
N ASN A 819 50.73 43.08 -52.15
CA ASN A 819 51.98 42.38 -51.84
C ASN A 819 53.07 42.85 -52.82
N PRO A 820 54.30 43.11 -52.34
CA PRO A 820 55.40 43.45 -53.22
C PRO A 820 55.74 42.26 -54.11
N PHE A 821 55.77 42.46 -55.42
CA PHE A 821 56.30 41.49 -56.37
C PHE A 821 57.77 41.79 -56.59
N MET A 822 58.64 40.83 -56.27
CA MET A 822 60.06 40.96 -56.55
C MET A 822 60.30 40.68 -58.03
N VAL A 823 60.81 41.69 -58.76
CA VAL A 823 61.19 41.50 -60.17
C VAL A 823 62.67 41.20 -60.23
N THR A 824 63.01 39.99 -60.68
CA THR A 824 64.40 39.58 -60.93
C THR A 824 64.72 39.65 -62.42
N PHE A 825 65.76 40.40 -62.76
CA PHE A 825 66.21 40.55 -64.14
C PHE A 825 67.26 39.48 -64.46
N ASN A 826 66.94 38.55 -65.36
CA ASN A 826 67.91 37.64 -65.94
C ASN A 826 68.53 38.28 -67.19
N THR A 827 69.81 38.63 -67.12
CA THR A 827 70.53 39.32 -68.19
C THR A 827 71.02 38.39 -69.31
N GLN A 828 70.73 37.09 -69.25
CA GLN A 828 71.17 36.06 -70.21
C GLN A 828 72.66 36.16 -70.58
N GLY A 829 73.52 36.41 -69.58
CA GLY A 829 74.97 36.53 -69.76
C GLY A 829 75.50 37.97 -69.83
N GLY A 830 74.64 39.00 -69.71
CA GLY A 830 75.05 40.39 -69.53
C GLY A 830 75.38 40.78 -68.07
N ASN A 831 75.81 42.04 -67.86
CA ASN A 831 76.20 42.58 -66.55
C ASN A 831 75.09 42.46 -65.48
N THR A 832 75.46 42.23 -64.22
CA THR A 832 74.53 42.08 -63.09
C THR A 832 73.71 43.35 -62.82
N ILE A 833 72.41 43.20 -62.64
CA ILE A 833 71.47 44.28 -62.28
C ILE A 833 70.83 43.91 -60.92
N GLY A 834 70.70 44.86 -60.01
CA GLY A 834 70.01 44.65 -58.73
C GLY A 834 68.51 44.38 -58.92
N SER A 835 67.92 43.51 -58.11
CA SER A 835 66.46 43.32 -58.06
C SER A 835 65.77 44.60 -57.59
N VAL A 836 64.53 44.84 -58.05
CA VAL A 836 63.65 45.90 -57.54
C VAL A 836 62.38 45.29 -56.97
#